data_AF-A0A7S1AGJ6-F1
#
_entry.id   AF-A0A7S1AGJ6-F1
#
_cell.length_a   1.000
_cell.length_b   1.000
_cell.length_c   1.000
_cell.angle_alpha   90.00
_cell.angle_beta   90.00
_cell.angle_gamma   90.00
#
_symmetry.space_group_name_H-M   'P 1'
#
loop_
_entity.id
_entity.type
_entity.pdbx_description
1 polymer ?
#
loop_
_entity_poly.entity_id
_entity_poly.type
_entity_poly.pdbx_seq_one_letter_code
_entity_poly.pdbx_strand_id
1 'polypeptide(L)'
;MQTNHIDLKKLVYLYVINYAKAQPDLAILAIHSFRKDANDANNPLLRALAVRTMGCIRLEQMTEYLLEPLRKSCKDPDAYVRKTATLCIAKLFDLNPELVEDQGFIEILRDMLGDANPMVVANAVASLCDISAGARRNYLKLDETTISKLLPALNECMEWGQVFILDALAMYDPPNQRVAEVILERGVIVRLSHANNAVVLSAVKVMMKFMERIQSPEMVRSMCKKMTPPLVTLLSAEPEIQYVVLRNINLIVQKQPQILQQDIRMFVCKYNDPSYVKLEKIAVMVQLASERTIDQVLSEFREYASEVDIECVRRSVRAIGQVAIKLDRAAESCVECLLNLVKTRVNYVVQEAIVVIKDIFRKYPGRYETIITDLCECVDNLDEPEAKASMIWIIGQYADRIDVSSELLETFLETFHEEPSTVQQQLLTATVKLYLKSPQLSHALVQRVMKAATEECNNPDLRDRGYMYWRLLVNVPEMAKTVVLSERPTISDDSFGCQPRVLDRLIENISTLSSVYHQIPEAFIVRSRQVPFREDEEDPEMVDNIAEVRNEMRNRSRAPGEYNEDSDDDSGSGSGSRSSSSSGNGAGPGGSEPPPPLRQLQPVLGEQTPGQNGTAGLRVAANVVRGRGGAVGLQLMVGNFSPQPMGGWAIQFNKSSFGLAPAAPLSIPDVPPNGGTANATLPLVPNQLLSGAPPAHPLGLEVAMKTATDIFYFNVSYDLSAVLSEDNSMSSDAFGKAWQATPNELKLRSMGQMAAKVSVDMVAQRLRSYHSYVVLQREAPPDVDYLYLAASTQIANAKMAIYCELGLQRTSAGVQLVVSSDAPQLTTLYQQFVGEVLRIRWQGT
;
A
#
# COMPACT_ATOMS: atom_id res chain seq x y z
N MET A 1 26.63 -33.88 -7.42
CA MET A 1 25.74 -34.19 -6.27
C MET A 1 26.29 -35.29 -5.37
N GLN A 2 26.86 -36.38 -5.91
CA GLN A 2 27.52 -37.39 -5.08
C GLN A 2 28.91 -36.92 -4.62
N THR A 3 28.97 -36.30 -3.45
CA THR A 3 30.21 -35.92 -2.77
C THR A 3 30.02 -36.12 -1.27
N ASN A 4 31.07 -36.43 -0.52
CA ASN A 4 30.99 -36.61 0.94
C ASN A 4 31.24 -35.29 1.69
N HIS A 5 31.63 -34.21 0.99
CA HIS A 5 31.84 -32.90 1.59
C HIS A 5 30.51 -32.20 1.89
N ILE A 6 30.20 -32.03 3.17
CA ILE A 6 28.94 -31.44 3.66
C ILE A 6 28.74 -30.01 3.13
N ASP A 7 29.78 -29.18 3.10
CA ASP A 7 29.62 -27.78 2.66
C ASP A 7 29.39 -27.67 1.15
N LEU A 8 30.02 -28.55 0.38
CA LEU A 8 29.73 -28.67 -1.05
C LEU A 8 28.30 -29.17 -1.28
N LYS A 9 27.81 -30.13 -0.48
CA LYS A 9 26.40 -30.56 -0.52
C LYS A 9 25.45 -29.41 -0.21
N LYS A 10 25.70 -28.60 0.82
CA LYS A 10 24.87 -27.42 1.15
C LYS A 10 24.78 -26.44 -0.02
N LEU A 11 25.90 -26.14 -0.67
CA LEU A 11 25.93 -25.24 -1.82
C LEU A 11 25.15 -25.82 -3.00
N VAL A 12 25.34 -27.12 -3.29
CA VAL A 12 24.59 -27.82 -4.34
C VAL A 12 23.09 -27.84 -4.04
N TYR A 13 22.70 -28.06 -2.79
CA TYR A 13 21.29 -28.06 -2.39
C TYR A 13 20.67 -26.67 -2.54
N LEU A 14 21.39 -25.60 -2.17
CA LEU A 14 20.93 -24.23 -2.37
C LEU A 14 20.80 -23.89 -3.86
N TYR A 15 21.76 -24.31 -4.67
CA TYR A 15 21.70 -24.17 -6.13
C TYR A 15 20.45 -24.84 -6.70
N VAL A 16 20.18 -26.09 -6.31
CA VAL A 16 18.99 -26.82 -6.79
C VAL A 16 17.70 -26.13 -6.37
N ILE A 17 17.58 -25.65 -5.13
CA ILE A 17 16.37 -24.93 -4.68
C ILE A 17 16.09 -23.70 -5.56
N ASN A 18 17.12 -22.93 -5.91
CA ASN A 18 16.95 -21.70 -6.68
C ASN A 18 16.70 -21.94 -8.17
N TYR A 19 17.35 -22.96 -8.76
CA TYR A 19 17.27 -23.23 -10.20
C TYR A 19 16.24 -24.31 -10.60
N ALA A 20 15.67 -25.05 -9.64
CA ALA A 20 14.69 -26.10 -9.92
C ALA A 20 13.43 -25.59 -10.63
N LYS A 21 13.03 -24.33 -10.44
CA LYS A 21 11.90 -23.73 -11.17
C LYS A 21 12.21 -23.46 -12.64
N ALA A 22 13.46 -23.11 -12.95
CA ALA A 22 13.89 -22.82 -14.32
C ALA A 22 14.14 -24.11 -15.12
N GLN A 23 14.58 -25.17 -14.45
CA GLN A 23 14.92 -26.47 -15.06
C GLN A 23 14.37 -27.63 -14.21
N PRO A 24 13.06 -27.94 -14.32
CA PRO A 24 12.43 -28.98 -13.52
C PRO A 24 13.00 -30.37 -13.81
N ASP A 25 13.31 -30.68 -15.07
CA ASP A 25 13.81 -32.01 -15.48
C ASP A 25 15.14 -32.38 -14.82
N LEU A 26 16.03 -31.41 -14.67
CA LEU A 26 17.33 -31.61 -14.00
C LEU A 26 17.18 -31.71 -12.48
N ALA A 27 16.15 -31.08 -11.89
CA ALA A 27 15.85 -31.21 -10.48
C ALA A 27 15.37 -32.62 -10.13
N ILE A 28 14.64 -33.29 -11.03
CA ILE A 28 14.18 -34.69 -10.84
C ILE A 28 15.37 -35.64 -10.66
N LEU A 29 16.47 -35.43 -11.38
CA LEU A 29 17.70 -36.23 -11.24
C LEU A 29 18.32 -36.11 -9.84
N ALA A 30 18.05 -35.02 -9.11
CA ALA A 30 18.52 -34.80 -7.75
C ALA A 30 17.76 -35.63 -6.70
N ILE A 31 16.54 -36.11 -7.01
CA ILE A 31 15.66 -36.82 -6.07
C ILE A 31 16.34 -38.05 -5.48
N HIS A 32 17.01 -38.83 -6.32
CA HIS A 32 17.72 -40.02 -5.86
C HIS A 32 18.84 -39.68 -4.87
N SER A 33 19.51 -38.53 -5.06
CA SER A 33 20.52 -38.05 -4.11
C SER A 33 19.89 -37.62 -2.79
N PHE A 34 18.76 -36.89 -2.83
CA PHE A 34 18.06 -36.47 -1.62
C PHE A 34 17.49 -37.64 -0.83
N ARG A 35 16.90 -38.65 -1.49
CA ARG A 35 16.40 -39.87 -0.83
C ARG A 35 17.53 -40.66 -0.17
N LYS A 36 18.70 -40.74 -0.82
CA LYS A 36 19.89 -41.39 -0.23
C LYS A 36 20.34 -40.64 1.02
N ASP A 37 20.43 -39.31 0.94
CA ASP A 37 20.89 -38.47 2.04
C ASP A 37 19.87 -38.38 3.20
N ALA A 38 18.57 -38.51 2.91
CA ALA A 38 17.50 -38.58 3.91
C ALA A 38 17.51 -39.90 4.71
N ASN A 39 18.06 -40.98 4.15
CA ASN A 39 18.20 -42.28 4.81
C ASN A 39 19.61 -42.51 5.38
N ASP A 40 20.47 -41.48 5.44
CA ASP A 40 21.82 -41.63 6.00
C ASP A 40 21.76 -41.94 7.50
N ALA A 41 22.30 -43.09 7.91
CA ALA A 41 22.26 -43.56 9.29
C ALA A 41 23.11 -42.71 10.25
N ASN A 42 24.21 -42.12 9.74
CA ASN A 42 25.26 -41.57 10.60
C ASN A 42 25.11 -40.06 10.88
N ASN A 43 24.41 -39.31 10.03
CA ASN A 43 24.39 -37.85 10.11
C ASN A 43 22.98 -37.25 10.15
N PRO A 44 22.45 -36.89 11.34
CA PRO A 44 21.12 -36.29 11.47
C PRO A 44 21.00 -34.91 10.78
N LEU A 45 22.08 -34.13 10.73
CA LEU A 45 22.08 -32.83 10.05
C LEU A 45 21.91 -33.00 8.54
N LEU A 46 22.50 -34.04 7.95
CA LEU A 46 22.33 -34.36 6.54
C LEU A 46 20.91 -34.85 6.25
N ARG A 47 20.34 -35.70 7.11
CA ARG A 47 18.94 -36.14 7.00
C ARG A 47 17.97 -34.96 7.02
N ALA A 48 18.09 -34.09 8.02
CA ALA A 48 17.27 -32.88 8.14
C ALA A 48 17.46 -31.94 6.95
N LEU A 49 18.69 -31.74 6.49
CA LEU A 49 18.99 -30.89 5.34
C LEU A 49 18.34 -31.42 4.06
N ALA A 50 18.41 -32.73 3.81
CA ALA A 50 17.79 -33.37 2.65
C ALA A 50 16.27 -33.21 2.67
N VAL A 51 15.62 -33.48 3.79
CA VAL A 51 14.15 -33.32 3.95
C VAL A 51 13.74 -31.87 3.79
N ARG A 52 14.47 -30.94 4.39
CA ARG A 52 14.23 -29.50 4.24
C ARG A 52 14.36 -29.04 2.80
N THR A 53 15.40 -29.51 2.10
CA THR A 53 15.63 -29.15 0.70
C THR A 53 14.55 -29.71 -0.20
N MET A 54 14.14 -30.96 -0.02
CA MET A 54 13.01 -31.54 -0.75
C MET A 54 11.71 -30.75 -0.51
N GLY A 55 11.41 -30.37 0.73
CA GLY A 55 10.23 -29.54 1.06
C GLY A 55 10.29 -28.09 0.57
N CYS A 56 11.46 -27.58 0.19
CA CYS A 56 11.61 -26.25 -0.41
C CYS A 56 11.44 -26.24 -1.93
N ILE A 57 11.56 -27.40 -2.59
CA ILE A 57 11.42 -27.51 -4.05
C ILE A 57 9.92 -27.58 -4.37
N ARG A 58 9.39 -26.51 -4.96
CA ARG A 58 7.96 -26.37 -5.32
C ARG A 58 7.64 -27.05 -6.66
N LEU A 59 7.89 -28.35 -6.78
CA LEU A 59 7.53 -29.18 -7.94
C LEU A 59 6.55 -30.26 -7.51
N GLU A 60 5.44 -30.44 -8.23
CA GLU A 60 4.42 -31.45 -7.89
C GLU A 60 5.00 -32.87 -7.86
N GLN A 61 5.85 -33.23 -8.80
CA GLN A 61 6.49 -34.55 -8.83
C GLN A 61 7.37 -34.81 -7.61
N MET A 62 7.91 -33.77 -6.94
CA MET A 62 8.74 -33.93 -5.75
C MET A 62 7.93 -34.28 -4.49
N THR A 63 6.64 -33.92 -4.44
CA THR A 63 5.82 -34.11 -3.23
C THR A 63 5.58 -35.59 -2.95
N GLU A 64 5.33 -36.40 -3.98
CA GLU A 64 5.15 -37.85 -3.86
C GLU A 64 6.41 -38.55 -3.30
N TYR A 65 7.60 -38.16 -3.78
CA TYR A 65 8.87 -38.75 -3.32
C TYR A 65 9.29 -38.29 -1.92
N LEU A 66 8.70 -37.20 -1.41
CA LEU A 66 8.97 -36.68 -0.07
C LEU A 66 8.19 -37.44 1.03
N LEU A 67 7.05 -38.05 0.72
CA LEU A 67 6.13 -38.62 1.71
C LEU A 67 6.79 -39.64 2.65
N GLU A 68 7.48 -40.63 2.08
CA GLU A 68 8.10 -41.70 2.85
C GLU A 68 9.31 -41.20 3.68
N PRO A 69 10.28 -40.44 3.12
CA PRO A 69 11.33 -39.80 3.92
C PRO A 69 10.81 -38.89 5.04
N LEU A 70 9.73 -38.15 4.79
CA LEU A 70 9.12 -37.24 5.76
C LEU A 70 8.52 -38.00 6.93
N ARG A 71 7.74 -39.06 6.66
CA ARG A 71 7.14 -39.91 7.70
C ARG A 71 8.20 -40.60 8.57
N LYS A 72 9.33 -41.01 7.99
CA LYS A 72 10.49 -41.53 8.74
C LYS A 72 11.12 -40.45 9.63
N SER A 73 11.25 -39.23 9.11
CA SER A 73 11.85 -38.10 9.83
C SER A 73 11.00 -37.61 11.01
N CYS A 74 9.67 -37.76 10.96
CA CYS A 74 8.79 -37.49 12.10
C CYS A 74 9.07 -38.40 13.31
N LYS A 75 9.58 -39.61 13.08
CA LYS A 75 9.89 -40.61 14.12
C LYS A 75 11.40 -40.77 14.36
N ASP A 76 12.22 -39.83 13.88
CA ASP A 76 13.68 -39.88 14.02
C ASP A 76 14.09 -39.74 15.50
N PRO A 77 15.14 -40.44 15.98
CA PRO A 77 15.65 -40.27 17.34
C PRO A 77 16.12 -38.83 17.62
N ASP A 78 16.61 -38.11 16.61
CA ASP A 78 17.17 -36.78 16.77
C ASP A 78 16.09 -35.68 16.68
N ALA A 79 16.04 -34.80 17.69
CA ALA A 79 15.06 -33.72 17.78
C ALA A 79 15.20 -32.67 16.67
N TYR A 80 16.41 -32.47 16.12
CA TYR A 80 16.65 -31.56 15.00
C TYR A 80 16.01 -32.07 13.71
N VAL A 81 16.00 -33.38 13.49
CA VAL A 81 15.31 -33.99 12.34
C VAL A 81 13.80 -33.88 12.52
N ARG A 82 13.27 -34.23 13.71
CA ARG A 82 11.84 -34.14 14.01
C ARG A 82 11.30 -32.71 13.86
N LYS A 83 11.98 -31.70 14.41
CA LYS A 83 11.56 -30.29 14.25
C LYS A 83 11.62 -29.80 12.80
N THR A 84 12.53 -30.36 12.00
CA THR A 84 12.64 -30.00 10.57
C THR A 84 11.50 -30.65 9.80
N ALA A 85 11.12 -31.87 10.16
CA ALA A 85 9.98 -32.58 9.59
C ALA A 85 8.67 -31.83 9.83
N THR A 86 8.42 -31.28 11.03
CA THR A 86 7.20 -30.50 11.32
C THR A 86 7.05 -29.30 10.38
N LEU A 87 8.10 -28.50 10.22
CA LEU A 87 8.12 -27.36 9.28
C LEU A 87 7.99 -27.79 7.81
N CYS A 88 8.48 -28.98 7.46
CA CYS A 88 8.31 -29.52 6.11
C CYS A 88 6.87 -29.96 5.84
N ILE A 89 6.14 -30.42 6.86
CA ILE A 89 4.70 -30.72 6.72
C ILE A 89 3.92 -29.43 6.42
N ALA A 90 4.21 -28.33 7.12
CA ALA A 90 3.58 -27.03 6.82
C ALA A 90 3.84 -26.58 5.37
N LYS A 91 5.09 -26.71 4.88
CA LYS A 91 5.43 -26.39 3.48
C LYS A 91 4.78 -27.32 2.46
N LEU A 92 4.60 -28.59 2.81
CA LEU A 92 3.91 -29.57 1.97
C LEU A 92 2.42 -29.21 1.87
N PHE A 93 1.82 -28.77 2.97
CA PHE A 93 0.43 -28.30 3.01
C PHE A 93 0.22 -27.08 2.10
N ASP A 94 1.15 -26.13 2.09
CA ASP A 94 1.10 -24.99 1.16
C ASP A 94 1.11 -25.40 -0.33
N LEU A 95 1.71 -26.55 -0.67
CA LEU A 95 1.80 -27.06 -2.04
C LEU A 95 0.58 -27.90 -2.42
N ASN A 96 0.22 -28.86 -1.57
CA ASN A 96 -0.91 -29.76 -1.80
C ASN A 96 -1.59 -30.12 -0.47
N PRO A 97 -2.66 -29.39 -0.07
CA PRO A 97 -3.42 -29.65 1.14
C PRO A 97 -4.03 -31.06 1.21
N GLU A 98 -4.64 -31.52 0.11
CA GLU A 98 -5.37 -32.79 0.03
C GLU A 98 -4.44 -33.98 0.35
N LEU A 99 -3.23 -33.97 -0.22
CA LEU A 99 -2.23 -35.01 0.01
C LEU A 99 -1.82 -35.12 1.49
N VAL A 100 -1.76 -33.99 2.21
CA VAL A 100 -1.36 -33.96 3.63
C VAL A 100 -2.47 -34.52 4.52
N GLU A 101 -3.72 -34.24 4.17
CA GLU A 101 -4.91 -34.76 4.85
C GLU A 101 -5.06 -36.26 4.63
N ASP A 102 -5.00 -36.72 3.37
CA ASP A 102 -5.14 -38.14 3.00
C ASP A 102 -4.06 -39.03 3.62
N GLN A 103 -2.84 -38.52 3.75
CA GLN A 103 -1.71 -39.26 4.30
C GLN A 103 -1.62 -39.18 5.84
N GLY A 104 -2.54 -38.48 6.50
CA GLY A 104 -2.63 -38.40 7.97
C GLY A 104 -1.49 -37.64 8.64
N PHE A 105 -0.80 -36.73 7.94
CA PHE A 105 0.31 -35.96 8.54
C PHE A 105 -0.17 -34.96 9.62
N ILE A 106 -1.43 -34.53 9.57
CA ILE A 106 -2.02 -33.64 10.58
C ILE A 106 -2.11 -34.36 11.93
N GLU A 107 -2.46 -35.65 11.94
CA GLU A 107 -2.51 -36.47 13.16
C GLU A 107 -1.11 -36.64 13.76
N ILE A 108 -0.11 -36.90 12.90
CA ILE A 108 1.29 -36.99 13.31
C ILE A 108 1.75 -35.68 13.97
N LEU A 109 1.39 -34.51 13.40
CA LEU A 109 1.71 -33.22 14.01
C LEU A 109 1.05 -33.02 15.38
N ARG A 110 -0.20 -33.48 15.54
CA ARG A 110 -0.90 -33.42 16.84
C ARG A 110 -0.23 -34.30 17.88
N ASP A 111 0.22 -35.49 17.52
CA ASP A 111 0.97 -36.37 18.42
C ASP A 111 2.30 -35.75 18.84
N MET A 112 2.96 -35.02 17.94
CA MET A 112 4.22 -34.31 18.21
C MET A 112 4.08 -33.14 19.20
N LEU A 113 2.86 -32.71 19.55
CA LEU A 113 2.65 -31.76 20.66
C LEU A 113 2.99 -32.38 22.04
N GLY A 114 3.05 -33.71 22.13
CA GLY A 114 3.50 -34.44 23.32
C GLY A 114 4.97 -34.88 23.29
N ASP A 115 5.80 -34.34 22.38
CA ASP A 115 7.21 -34.69 22.30
C ASP A 115 7.98 -34.27 23.56
N ALA A 116 9.00 -35.05 23.93
CA ALA A 116 9.86 -34.74 25.07
C ALA A 116 10.73 -33.50 24.85
N ASN A 117 10.99 -33.12 23.59
CA ASN A 117 11.82 -31.96 23.27
C ASN A 117 10.96 -30.70 23.00
N PRO A 118 11.13 -29.62 23.78
CA PRO A 118 10.36 -28.38 23.62
C PRO A 118 10.49 -27.73 22.23
N MET A 119 11.63 -27.89 21.54
CA MET A 119 11.81 -27.33 20.20
C MET A 119 10.93 -28.02 19.14
N VAL A 120 10.65 -29.31 19.31
CA VAL A 120 9.77 -30.05 18.42
C VAL A 120 8.33 -29.60 18.66
N VAL A 121 7.92 -29.48 19.93
CA VAL A 121 6.60 -28.97 20.33
C VAL A 121 6.37 -27.56 19.78
N ALA A 122 7.30 -26.63 19.97
CA ALA A 122 7.19 -25.27 19.46
C ALA A 122 7.00 -25.19 17.94
N ASN A 123 7.78 -25.97 17.17
CA ASN A 123 7.64 -25.99 15.71
C ASN A 123 6.40 -26.76 15.24
N ALA A 124 5.93 -27.75 16.01
CA ALA A 124 4.65 -28.42 15.74
C ALA A 124 3.48 -27.45 15.96
N VAL A 125 3.51 -26.65 17.03
CA VAL A 125 2.54 -25.57 17.26
C VAL A 125 2.57 -24.56 16.12
N ALA A 126 3.74 -24.04 15.74
CA ALA A 126 3.88 -23.09 14.64
C ALA A 126 3.30 -23.66 13.32
N SER A 127 3.67 -24.91 12.99
CA SER A 127 3.18 -25.59 11.78
C SER A 127 1.66 -25.78 11.80
N LEU A 128 1.08 -26.18 12.94
CA LEU A 128 -0.37 -26.34 13.08
C LEU A 128 -1.11 -25.01 13.02
N CYS A 129 -0.56 -23.94 13.58
CA CYS A 129 -1.12 -22.59 13.47
C CYS A 129 -1.12 -22.12 12.00
N ASP A 130 -0.02 -22.30 11.28
CA ASP A 130 0.09 -21.93 9.86
C ASP A 130 -0.89 -22.72 8.99
N ILE A 131 -0.97 -24.04 9.19
CA ILE A 131 -1.93 -24.92 8.49
C ILE A 131 -3.37 -24.50 8.80
N SER A 132 -3.68 -24.21 10.06
CA SER A 132 -4.99 -23.75 10.50
C SER A 132 -5.39 -22.42 9.84
N ALA A 133 -4.43 -21.49 9.69
CA ALA A 133 -4.64 -20.22 9.03
C ALA A 133 -4.86 -20.37 7.51
N GLY A 134 -4.18 -21.32 6.87
CA GLY A 134 -4.29 -21.62 5.45
C GLY A 134 -5.58 -22.35 5.07
N ALA A 135 -6.02 -23.31 5.88
CA ALA A 135 -7.15 -24.20 5.57
C ALA A 135 -8.53 -23.64 5.94
N ARG A 136 -8.59 -22.53 6.67
CA ARG A 136 -9.82 -22.01 7.33
C ARG A 136 -10.53 -23.02 8.25
N ARG A 137 -9.86 -24.13 8.61
CA ARG A 137 -10.31 -25.13 9.56
C ARG A 137 -9.35 -25.18 10.74
N ASN A 138 -9.89 -25.18 11.95
CA ASN A 138 -9.09 -25.26 13.17
C ASN A 138 -8.52 -26.67 13.37
N TYR A 139 -7.34 -26.91 12.82
CA TYR A 139 -6.61 -28.17 13.00
C TYR A 139 -5.93 -28.26 14.38
N LEU A 140 -5.62 -27.11 14.99
CA LEU A 140 -5.17 -27.01 16.37
C LEU A 140 -6.39 -26.94 17.30
N LYS A 141 -6.92 -28.10 17.69
CA LYS A 141 -7.90 -28.18 18.78
C LYS A 141 -7.14 -28.05 20.10
N LEU A 142 -7.21 -26.88 20.71
CA LEU A 142 -6.59 -26.60 22.00
C LEU A 142 -7.52 -27.09 23.12
N ASP A 143 -7.31 -28.33 23.53
CA ASP A 143 -7.96 -28.91 24.70
C ASP A 143 -7.13 -28.63 25.98
N GLU A 144 -7.75 -28.78 27.16
CA GLU A 144 -7.07 -28.64 28.46
C GLU A 144 -5.85 -29.57 28.60
N THR A 145 -5.92 -30.74 27.97
CA THR A 145 -4.82 -31.72 27.88
C THR A 145 -3.66 -31.23 27.01
N THR A 146 -3.93 -30.44 25.98
CA THR A 146 -2.89 -29.83 25.13
C THR A 146 -2.25 -28.66 25.86
N ILE A 147 -3.03 -27.82 26.53
CA ILE A 147 -2.51 -26.66 27.29
C ILE A 147 -1.64 -27.12 28.45
N SER A 148 -2.04 -28.16 29.18
CA SER A 148 -1.23 -28.73 30.26
C SER A 148 0.12 -29.28 29.78
N LYS A 149 0.25 -29.64 28.50
CA LYS A 149 1.54 -30.01 27.86
C LYS A 149 2.33 -28.79 27.37
N LEU A 150 1.65 -27.77 26.85
CA LEU A 150 2.28 -26.55 26.31
C LEU A 150 2.86 -25.65 27.41
N LEU A 151 2.24 -25.56 28.59
CA LEU A 151 2.72 -24.71 29.68
C LEU A 151 4.10 -25.12 30.23
N PRO A 152 4.41 -26.41 30.48
CA PRO A 152 5.78 -26.84 30.77
C PRO A 152 6.75 -26.53 29.64
N ALA A 153 6.36 -26.81 28.38
CA ALA A 153 7.20 -26.54 27.22
C ALA A 153 7.53 -25.04 27.08
N LEU A 154 6.59 -24.15 27.43
CA LEU A 154 6.80 -22.69 27.45
C LEU A 154 7.97 -22.27 28.37
N ASN A 155 8.24 -22.99 29.45
CA ASN A 155 9.33 -22.67 30.37
C ASN A 155 10.72 -23.04 29.83
N GLU A 156 10.79 -24.07 28.97
CA GLU A 156 12.04 -24.64 28.46
C GLU A 156 12.32 -24.24 26.99
N CYS A 157 11.34 -23.64 26.32
CA CYS A 157 11.49 -23.18 24.94
C CYS A 157 12.40 -21.96 24.82
N MET A 158 13.10 -21.87 23.68
CA MET A 158 13.74 -20.64 23.23
C MET A 158 12.68 -19.59 22.87
N GLU A 159 13.11 -18.33 22.74
CA GLU A 159 12.26 -17.15 22.57
C GLU A 159 11.24 -17.30 21.44
N TRP A 160 11.66 -17.78 20.26
CA TRP A 160 10.78 -18.05 19.12
C TRP A 160 9.67 -19.05 19.46
N GLY A 161 10.02 -20.12 20.18
CA GLY A 161 9.05 -21.13 20.60
C GLY A 161 8.09 -20.60 21.66
N GLN A 162 8.55 -19.73 22.55
CA GLN A 162 7.69 -19.06 23.52
C GLN A 162 6.64 -18.18 22.82
N VAL A 163 7.04 -17.42 21.78
CA VAL A 163 6.10 -16.62 20.99
C VAL A 163 5.06 -17.49 20.30
N PHE A 164 5.46 -18.58 19.63
CA PHE A 164 4.50 -19.48 18.96
C PHE A 164 3.49 -20.11 19.93
N ILE A 165 3.96 -20.51 21.12
CA ILE A 165 3.08 -21.05 22.16
C ILE A 165 2.14 -19.97 22.72
N LEU A 166 2.64 -18.75 22.96
CA LEU A 166 1.81 -17.63 23.43
C LEU A 166 0.77 -17.22 22.40
N ASP A 167 1.13 -17.17 21.11
CA ASP A 167 0.18 -16.88 20.04
C ASP A 167 -0.87 -17.99 19.89
N ALA A 168 -0.49 -19.25 20.06
CA ALA A 168 -1.46 -20.36 20.12
C ALA A 168 -2.38 -20.23 21.35
N LEU A 169 -1.84 -19.87 22.52
CA LEU A 169 -2.65 -19.61 23.72
C LEU A 169 -3.60 -18.42 23.53
N ALA A 170 -3.22 -17.42 22.72
CA ALA A 170 -4.10 -16.33 22.33
C ALA A 170 -5.25 -16.80 21.41
N MET A 171 -5.17 -17.97 20.76
CA MET A 171 -6.29 -18.55 20.02
C MET A 171 -7.22 -19.37 20.92
N TYR A 172 -6.74 -19.87 22.06
CA TYR A 172 -7.57 -20.60 23.02
C TYR A 172 -8.65 -19.72 23.62
N ASP A 173 -9.83 -20.31 23.85
CA ASP A 173 -10.90 -19.69 24.61
C ASP A 173 -11.11 -20.48 25.92
N PRO A 174 -10.69 -19.93 27.08
CA PRO A 174 -10.80 -20.65 28.35
C PRO A 174 -12.27 -20.83 28.75
N PRO A 175 -12.71 -22.06 29.09
CA PRO A 175 -14.10 -22.33 29.42
C PRO A 175 -14.51 -21.74 30.78
N ASN A 176 -13.55 -21.57 31.69
CA ASN A 176 -13.79 -21.12 33.06
C ASN A 176 -12.80 -20.01 33.45
N GLN A 177 -13.27 -19.04 34.25
CA GLN A 177 -12.45 -17.96 34.81
C GLN A 177 -11.20 -18.50 35.55
N ARG A 178 -11.35 -19.56 36.35
CA ARG A 178 -10.24 -20.17 37.10
C ARG A 178 -9.12 -20.69 36.21
N VAL A 179 -9.46 -21.26 35.05
CA VAL A 179 -8.47 -21.78 34.10
C VAL A 179 -7.69 -20.63 33.47
N ALA A 180 -8.39 -19.54 33.10
CA ALA A 180 -7.75 -18.32 32.62
C ALA A 180 -6.79 -17.74 33.68
N GLU A 181 -7.22 -17.64 34.94
CA GLU A 181 -6.40 -17.16 36.05
C GLU A 181 -5.12 -18.00 36.23
N VAL A 182 -5.24 -19.33 36.27
CA VAL A 182 -4.08 -20.22 36.43
C VAL A 182 -3.09 -20.07 35.26
N ILE A 183 -3.59 -19.95 34.02
CA ILE A 183 -2.72 -19.77 32.85
C ILE A 183 -2.00 -18.42 32.93
N LEU A 184 -2.71 -17.34 33.31
CA LEU A 184 -2.10 -16.03 33.47
C LEU A 184 -1.03 -16.02 34.57
N GLU A 185 -1.36 -16.55 35.75
CA GLU A 185 -0.46 -16.54 36.90
C GLU A 185 0.77 -17.44 36.71
N ARG A 186 0.58 -18.65 36.17
CA ARG A 186 1.66 -19.63 36.04
C ARG A 186 2.45 -19.49 34.75
N GLY A 187 1.82 -19.09 33.65
CA GLY A 187 2.43 -19.07 32.32
C GLY A 187 2.88 -17.69 31.86
N VAL A 188 2.04 -16.66 32.05
CA VAL A 188 2.19 -15.39 31.33
C VAL A 188 2.95 -14.33 32.14
N ILE A 189 2.70 -14.22 33.45
CA ILE A 189 3.31 -13.16 34.29
C ILE A 189 4.85 -13.24 34.29
N VAL A 190 5.42 -14.45 34.37
CA VAL A 190 6.88 -14.65 34.37
C VAL A 190 7.52 -14.17 33.06
N ARG A 191 6.76 -14.16 31.96
CA ARG A 191 7.23 -13.76 30.63
C ARG A 191 7.21 -12.25 30.41
N LEU A 192 6.56 -11.48 31.28
CA LEU A 192 6.53 -10.02 31.19
C LEU A 192 7.89 -9.37 31.46
N SER A 193 8.77 -10.05 32.20
CA SER A 193 10.14 -9.59 32.49
C SER A 193 11.19 -10.21 31.56
N HIS A 194 10.78 -10.74 30.41
CA HIS A 194 11.69 -11.38 29.47
C HIS A 194 12.54 -10.34 28.71
N ALA A 195 13.78 -10.69 28.35
CA ALA A 195 14.70 -9.78 27.64
C ALA A 195 14.20 -9.45 26.21
N ASN A 196 13.57 -10.42 25.54
CA ASN A 196 13.01 -10.24 24.21
C ASN A 196 11.61 -9.58 24.25
N ASN A 197 11.52 -8.40 23.64
CA ASN A 197 10.31 -7.58 23.56
C ASN A 197 9.13 -8.26 22.84
N ALA A 198 9.40 -9.15 21.89
CA ALA A 198 8.35 -9.89 21.18
C ALA A 198 7.62 -10.88 22.11
N VAL A 199 8.34 -11.50 23.05
CA VAL A 199 7.75 -12.38 24.08
C VAL A 199 6.87 -11.55 25.01
N VAL A 200 7.31 -10.36 25.41
CA VAL A 200 6.54 -9.45 26.28
C VAL A 200 5.25 -8.99 25.60
N LEU A 201 5.30 -8.56 24.33
CA LEU A 201 4.10 -8.14 23.60
C LEU A 201 3.10 -9.30 23.37
N SER A 202 3.61 -10.50 23.08
CA SER A 202 2.76 -11.70 22.92
C SER A 202 2.15 -12.15 24.24
N ALA A 203 2.87 -11.99 25.36
CA ALA A 203 2.32 -12.18 26.70
C ALA A 203 1.22 -11.16 26.99
N VAL A 204 1.43 -9.87 26.68
CA VAL A 204 0.42 -8.81 26.84
C VAL A 204 -0.84 -9.11 26.00
N LYS A 205 -0.69 -9.62 24.77
CA LYS A 205 -1.83 -10.08 23.94
C LYS A 205 -2.69 -11.11 24.67
N VAL A 206 -2.06 -12.16 25.20
CA VAL A 206 -2.78 -13.22 25.95
C VAL A 206 -3.46 -12.64 27.20
N MET A 207 -2.78 -11.75 27.92
CA MET A 207 -3.38 -11.05 29.07
C MET A 207 -4.61 -10.25 28.68
N MET A 208 -4.53 -9.43 27.63
CA MET A 208 -5.65 -8.61 27.17
C MET A 208 -6.87 -9.46 26.79
N LYS A 209 -6.66 -10.56 26.07
CA LYS A 209 -7.74 -11.48 25.70
C LYS A 209 -8.38 -12.15 26.92
N PHE A 210 -7.57 -12.67 27.85
CA PHE A 210 -8.10 -13.40 29.00
C PHE A 210 -8.72 -12.46 30.05
N MET A 211 -8.31 -11.19 30.11
CA MET A 211 -8.94 -10.19 30.97
C MET A 211 -10.42 -9.95 30.63
N GLU A 212 -10.84 -10.10 29.37
CA GLU A 212 -12.26 -9.99 28.98
C GLU A 212 -13.14 -11.08 29.61
N ARG A 213 -12.55 -12.24 29.92
CA ARG A 213 -13.26 -13.38 30.51
C ARG A 213 -13.26 -13.36 32.05
N ILE A 214 -12.45 -12.52 32.67
CA ILE A 214 -12.35 -12.42 34.13
C ILE A 214 -13.42 -11.45 34.64
N GLN A 215 -14.38 -11.97 35.40
CA GLN A 215 -15.46 -11.17 35.97
C GLN A 215 -15.04 -10.38 37.23
N SER A 216 -13.91 -10.72 37.86
CA SER A 216 -13.42 -10.06 39.07
C SER A 216 -12.66 -8.76 38.75
N PRO A 217 -13.19 -7.57 39.14
CA PRO A 217 -12.54 -6.28 38.87
C PRO A 217 -11.23 -6.09 39.65
N GLU A 218 -11.08 -6.73 40.81
CA GLU A 218 -9.87 -6.68 41.63
C GLU A 218 -8.71 -7.40 40.95
N MET A 219 -9.00 -8.54 40.33
CA MET A 219 -7.99 -9.31 39.59
C MET A 219 -7.57 -8.59 38.31
N VAL A 220 -8.52 -8.01 37.56
CA VAL A 220 -8.21 -7.17 36.39
C VAL A 220 -7.32 -6.00 36.79
N ARG A 221 -7.59 -5.32 37.92
CA ARG A 221 -6.73 -4.24 38.43
C ARG A 221 -5.33 -4.74 38.82
N SER A 222 -5.23 -5.92 39.44
CA SER A 222 -3.96 -6.57 39.75
C SER A 222 -3.14 -6.88 38.50
N MET A 223 -3.78 -7.42 37.45
CA MET A 223 -3.15 -7.69 36.17
C MET A 223 -2.69 -6.41 35.47
N CYS A 224 -3.52 -5.36 35.46
CA CYS A 224 -3.15 -4.06 34.91
C CYS A 224 -1.90 -3.50 35.61
N LYS A 225 -1.84 -3.54 36.95
CA LYS A 225 -0.65 -3.10 37.72
C LYS A 225 0.61 -3.90 37.38
N LYS A 226 0.50 -5.19 37.08
CA LYS A 226 1.63 -6.04 36.69
C LYS A 226 2.09 -5.77 35.25
N MET A 227 1.19 -5.32 34.37
CA MET A 227 1.51 -4.97 32.97
C MET A 227 2.20 -3.62 32.82
N THR A 228 1.94 -2.66 33.73
CA THR A 228 2.47 -1.30 33.62
C THR A 228 4.00 -1.23 33.58
N PRO A 229 4.77 -1.84 34.51
CA PRO A 229 6.24 -1.73 34.49
C PRO A 229 6.91 -2.33 33.24
N PRO A 230 6.48 -3.51 32.73
CA PRO A 230 6.93 -4.02 31.43
C PRO A 230 6.69 -3.06 30.27
N LEU A 231 5.49 -2.49 30.15
CA LEU A 231 5.16 -1.54 29.08
C LEU A 231 6.04 -0.28 29.14
N VAL A 232 6.31 0.22 30.35
CA VAL A 232 7.21 1.36 30.55
C VAL A 232 8.67 1.01 30.21
N THR A 233 9.12 -0.21 30.54
CA THR A 233 10.46 -0.68 30.21
C THR A 233 10.64 -0.77 28.69
N LEU A 234 9.62 -1.23 27.97
CA LEU A 234 9.62 -1.32 26.50
C LEU A 234 9.74 0.05 25.81
N LEU A 235 9.26 1.12 26.44
CA LEU A 235 9.43 2.50 25.95
C LEU A 235 10.87 3.02 26.07
N SER A 236 11.75 2.33 26.81
CA SER A 236 13.17 2.69 26.92
C SER A 236 14.07 1.93 25.93
N ALA A 237 13.49 1.10 25.05
CA ALA A 237 14.22 0.33 24.04
C ALA A 237 14.69 1.20 22.85
N GLU A 238 15.20 0.57 21.79
CA GLU A 238 15.57 1.25 20.54
C GLU A 238 14.34 1.92 19.86
N PRO A 239 14.52 3.01 19.10
CA PRO A 239 13.41 3.80 18.55
C PRO A 239 12.39 3.02 17.72
N GLU A 240 12.83 2.00 16.99
CA GLU A 240 12.00 1.13 16.15
C GLU A 240 11.06 0.29 17.02
N ILE A 241 11.59 -0.21 18.14
CA ILE A 241 10.83 -0.99 19.12
C ILE A 241 9.88 -0.06 19.86
N GLN A 242 10.32 1.13 20.28
CA GLN A 242 9.47 2.13 20.91
C GLN A 242 8.27 2.46 20.03
N TYR A 243 8.47 2.65 18.73
CA TYR A 243 7.39 2.91 17.78
C TYR A 243 6.36 1.76 17.76
N VAL A 244 6.81 0.52 17.59
CA VAL A 244 5.93 -0.66 17.62
C VAL A 244 5.17 -0.75 18.95
N VAL A 245 5.85 -0.49 20.06
CA VAL A 245 5.26 -0.54 21.40
C VAL A 245 4.23 0.58 21.59
N LEU A 246 4.52 1.81 21.18
CA LEU A 246 3.59 2.95 21.26
C LEU A 246 2.31 2.71 20.45
N ARG A 247 2.44 2.15 19.24
CA ARG A 247 1.27 1.78 18.41
C ARG A 247 0.40 0.73 19.09
N ASN A 248 1.00 -0.25 19.77
CA ASN A 248 0.27 -1.25 20.54
C ASN A 248 -0.30 -0.67 21.84
N ILE A 249 0.42 0.22 22.54
CA ILE A 249 -0.06 0.91 23.74
C ILE A 249 -1.29 1.75 23.40
N ASN A 250 -1.31 2.43 22.26
CA ASN A 250 -2.47 3.19 21.79
C ASN A 250 -3.73 2.28 21.73
N LEU A 251 -3.63 1.07 21.18
CA LEU A 251 -4.74 0.11 21.18
C LEU A 251 -5.12 -0.37 22.60
N ILE A 252 -4.12 -0.62 23.45
CA ILE A 252 -4.34 -1.06 24.83
C ILE A 252 -5.05 0.03 25.66
N VAL A 253 -4.65 1.29 25.50
CA VAL A 253 -5.23 2.44 26.20
C VAL A 253 -6.66 2.70 25.75
N GLN A 254 -6.97 2.50 24.47
CA GLN A 254 -8.35 2.58 23.97
C GLN A 254 -9.26 1.54 24.64
N LYS A 255 -8.78 0.30 24.82
CA LYS A 255 -9.59 -0.75 25.49
C LYS A 255 -9.66 -0.57 27.00
N GLN A 256 -8.54 -0.21 27.62
CA GLN A 256 -8.40 -0.11 29.07
C GLN A 256 -7.68 1.18 29.47
N PRO A 257 -8.42 2.31 29.55
CA PRO A 257 -7.84 3.64 29.81
C PRO A 257 -7.15 3.79 31.17
N GLN A 258 -7.36 2.84 32.10
CA GLN A 258 -6.85 2.90 33.48
C GLN A 258 -5.40 2.40 33.65
N ILE A 259 -4.81 1.73 32.66
CA ILE A 259 -3.51 1.03 32.82
C ILE A 259 -2.33 2.00 33.03
N LEU A 260 -2.33 3.15 32.34
CA LEU A 260 -1.17 4.05 32.24
C LEU A 260 -1.42 5.49 32.74
N GLN A 261 -2.52 5.73 33.46
CA GLN A 261 -2.90 7.09 33.88
C GLN A 261 -1.89 7.76 34.84
N GLN A 262 -1.12 6.97 35.59
CA GLN A 262 -0.16 7.50 36.58
C GLN A 262 1.23 7.78 35.97
N ASP A 263 1.54 7.24 34.79
CA ASP A 263 2.88 7.23 34.21
C ASP A 263 3.02 8.13 32.98
N ILE A 264 2.20 9.19 32.87
CA ILE A 264 2.21 10.12 31.73
C ILE A 264 3.61 10.72 31.48
N ARG A 265 4.41 10.90 32.53
CA ARG A 265 5.79 11.40 32.45
C ARG A 265 6.69 10.54 31.56
N MET A 266 6.40 9.25 31.42
CA MET A 266 7.19 8.34 30.58
C MET A 266 6.93 8.55 29.08
N PHE A 267 5.83 9.21 28.72
CA PHE A 267 5.45 9.53 27.34
C PHE A 267 5.90 10.93 26.90
N VAL A 268 6.56 11.70 27.78
CA VAL A 268 7.16 12.99 27.43
C VAL A 268 8.26 12.76 26.37
N CYS A 269 8.26 13.59 25.34
CA CYS A 269 9.20 13.49 24.24
C CYS A 269 10.60 13.94 24.70
N LYS A 270 11.62 13.15 24.37
CA LYS A 270 13.02 13.55 24.56
C LYS A 270 13.54 14.24 23.30
N TYR A 271 14.54 15.10 23.45
CA TYR A 271 15.15 15.84 22.32
C TYR A 271 15.72 14.90 21.24
N ASN A 272 16.24 13.73 21.64
CA ASN A 272 16.83 12.73 20.74
C ASN A 272 15.82 11.75 20.14
N ASP A 273 14.53 11.86 20.48
CA ASP A 273 13.51 10.98 19.91
C ASP A 273 13.26 11.36 18.44
N PRO A 274 13.17 10.38 17.53
CA PRO A 274 12.85 10.66 16.14
C PRO A 274 11.39 11.12 15.99
N SER A 275 11.12 11.91 14.93
CA SER A 275 9.81 12.52 14.68
C SER A 275 8.64 11.54 14.79
N TYR A 276 8.73 10.37 14.15
CA TYR A 276 7.67 9.36 14.19
C TYR A 276 7.37 8.81 15.59
N VAL A 277 8.36 8.76 16.50
CA VAL A 277 8.13 8.38 17.91
C VAL A 277 7.44 9.51 18.66
N LYS A 278 7.84 10.77 18.43
CA LYS A 278 7.22 11.95 19.05
C LYS A 278 5.73 12.02 18.73
N LEU A 279 5.36 11.80 17.46
CA LEU A 279 3.96 11.82 17.01
C LEU A 279 3.08 10.80 17.74
N GLU A 280 3.59 9.58 17.92
CA GLU A 280 2.86 8.53 18.64
C GLU A 280 2.81 8.77 20.15
N LYS A 281 3.88 9.32 20.74
CA LYS A 281 3.88 9.76 22.14
C LYS A 281 2.81 10.82 22.39
N ILE A 282 2.73 11.84 21.54
CA ILE A 282 1.70 12.89 21.61
C ILE A 282 0.30 12.26 21.52
N ALA A 283 0.08 11.33 20.58
CA ALA A 283 -1.21 10.67 20.42
C ALA A 283 -1.63 9.88 21.68
N VAL A 284 -0.71 9.13 22.30
CA VAL A 284 -0.97 8.40 23.55
C VAL A 284 -1.20 9.37 24.71
N MET A 285 -0.47 10.49 24.79
CA MET A 285 -0.68 11.52 25.82
C MET A 285 -2.08 12.13 25.77
N VAL A 286 -2.64 12.38 24.57
CA VAL A 286 -4.02 12.88 24.40
C VAL A 286 -5.04 11.86 24.95
N GLN A 287 -4.82 10.56 24.71
CA GLN A 287 -5.71 9.51 25.21
C GLN A 287 -5.62 9.36 26.73
N LEU A 288 -4.43 9.47 27.32
CA LEU A 288 -4.20 9.39 28.76
C LEU A 288 -4.52 10.69 29.51
N ALA A 289 -4.71 11.81 28.81
CA ALA A 289 -5.02 13.10 29.43
C ALA A 289 -6.28 13.00 30.30
N SER A 290 -6.12 13.44 31.55
CA SER A 290 -7.15 13.48 32.60
C SER A 290 -7.18 14.88 33.22
N GLU A 291 -8.25 15.20 33.98
CA GLU A 291 -8.38 16.51 34.64
C GLU A 291 -7.24 16.84 35.61
N ARG A 292 -6.50 15.85 36.12
CA ARG A 292 -5.39 16.06 37.07
C ARG A 292 -4.06 16.35 36.39
N THR A 293 -3.89 15.86 35.16
CA THR A 293 -2.61 15.87 34.44
C THR A 293 -2.60 16.88 33.31
N ILE A 294 -3.73 17.55 33.09
CA ILE A 294 -3.93 18.49 32.00
C ILE A 294 -2.90 19.61 31.97
N ASP A 295 -2.61 20.25 33.11
CA ASP A 295 -1.70 21.39 33.16
C ASP A 295 -0.30 20.99 32.72
N GLN A 296 0.16 19.80 33.14
CA GLN A 296 1.44 19.25 32.72
C GLN A 296 1.44 18.89 31.23
N VAL A 297 0.38 18.25 30.72
CA VAL A 297 0.30 17.88 29.30
C VAL A 297 0.26 19.13 28.40
N LEU A 298 -0.49 20.15 28.81
CA LEU A 298 -0.62 21.41 28.07
C LEU A 298 0.70 22.20 28.03
N SER A 299 1.45 22.22 29.15
CA SER A 299 2.77 22.87 29.17
C SER A 299 3.75 22.21 28.20
N GLU A 300 3.73 20.87 28.13
CA GLU A 300 4.58 20.10 27.21
C GLU A 300 4.17 20.31 25.74
N PHE A 301 2.86 20.25 25.43
CA PHE A 301 2.38 20.50 24.06
C PHE A 301 2.68 21.92 23.57
N ARG A 302 2.68 22.91 24.48
CA ARG A 302 3.09 24.28 24.17
C ARG A 302 4.57 24.35 23.79
N GLU A 303 5.44 23.62 24.50
CA GLU A 303 6.86 23.53 24.16
C GLU A 303 7.07 22.82 22.82
N TYR A 304 6.35 21.72 22.57
CA TYR A 304 6.41 20.99 21.30
C TYR A 304 5.90 21.83 20.11
N ALA A 305 4.94 22.72 20.34
CA ALA A 305 4.47 23.67 19.33
C ALA A 305 5.51 24.74 18.93
N SER A 306 6.60 24.86 19.70
CA SER A 306 7.73 25.77 19.41
C SER A 306 8.97 25.03 18.89
N GLU A 307 8.89 23.72 18.65
CA GLU A 307 9.99 22.94 18.06
C GLU A 307 10.19 23.23 16.55
N VAL A 308 11.31 22.77 16.01
CA VAL A 308 11.69 22.95 14.60
C VAL A 308 10.93 22.00 13.66
N ASP A 309 10.49 20.84 14.16
CA ASP A 309 9.82 19.82 13.35
C ASP A 309 8.35 20.19 13.08
N ILE A 310 8.04 20.54 11.84
CA ILE A 310 6.72 21.01 11.38
C ILE A 310 5.63 19.98 11.69
N GLU A 311 5.90 18.68 11.49
CA GLU A 311 4.89 17.64 11.69
C GLU A 311 4.58 17.46 13.18
N CYS A 312 5.61 17.48 14.03
CA CYS A 312 5.47 17.47 15.49
C CYS A 312 4.67 18.68 15.99
N VAL A 313 4.98 19.87 15.46
CA VAL A 313 4.28 21.11 15.82
C VAL A 313 2.79 21.03 15.45
N ARG A 314 2.46 20.67 14.20
CA ARG A 314 1.07 20.53 13.76
C ARG A 314 0.33 19.50 14.61
N ARG A 315 0.95 18.35 14.87
CA ARG A 315 0.36 17.31 15.72
C ARG A 315 0.12 17.79 17.15
N SER A 316 1.03 18.58 17.71
CA SER A 316 0.91 19.15 19.06
C SER A 316 -0.23 20.18 19.13
N VAL A 317 -0.36 21.05 18.13
CA VAL A 317 -1.48 22.00 18.04
C VAL A 317 -2.82 21.26 17.94
N ARG A 318 -2.88 20.22 17.11
CA ARG A 318 -4.07 19.36 16.99
C ARG A 318 -4.40 18.64 18.29
N ALA A 319 -3.39 18.16 19.01
CA ALA A 319 -3.52 17.52 20.31
C ALA A 319 -4.08 18.49 21.37
N ILE A 320 -3.64 19.75 21.42
CA ILE A 320 -4.23 20.78 22.30
C ILE A 320 -5.73 20.94 22.00
N GLY A 321 -6.09 20.97 20.72
CA GLY A 321 -7.48 21.00 20.27
C GLY A 321 -8.33 19.84 20.74
N GLN A 322 -7.82 18.62 20.57
CA GLN A 322 -8.51 17.40 20.96
C GLN A 322 -8.73 17.33 22.47
N VAL A 323 -7.72 17.74 23.25
CA VAL A 323 -7.83 17.83 24.70
C VAL A 323 -8.89 18.85 25.11
N ALA A 324 -9.00 19.99 24.40
CA ALA A 324 -10.06 20.98 24.61
C ALA A 324 -11.47 20.42 24.32
N ILE A 325 -11.62 19.55 23.32
CA ILE A 325 -12.90 18.91 22.96
C ILE A 325 -13.26 17.79 23.95
N LYS A 326 -12.26 17.07 24.46
CA LYS A 326 -12.40 15.94 25.38
C LYS A 326 -12.71 16.36 26.81
N LEU A 327 -12.08 17.44 27.30
CA LEU A 327 -12.18 17.91 28.69
C LEU A 327 -12.69 19.35 28.74
N ASP A 328 -13.97 19.52 29.10
CA ASP A 328 -14.61 20.84 29.15
C ASP A 328 -13.88 21.85 30.06
N ARG A 329 -13.33 21.40 31.19
CA ARG A 329 -12.58 22.25 32.13
C ARG A 329 -11.26 22.77 31.55
N ALA A 330 -10.66 22.02 30.63
CA ALA A 330 -9.39 22.36 30.00
C ALA A 330 -9.55 23.33 28.82
N ALA A 331 -10.78 23.49 28.30
CA ALA A 331 -11.04 24.19 27.05
C ALA A 331 -10.55 25.66 27.09
N GLU A 332 -10.79 26.38 28.19
CA GLU A 332 -10.37 27.79 28.33
C GLU A 332 -8.85 27.94 28.27
N SER A 333 -8.11 27.13 29.03
CA SER A 333 -6.64 27.15 29.02
C SER A 333 -6.06 26.72 27.66
N CYS A 334 -6.67 25.74 26.99
CA CYS A 334 -6.26 25.31 25.66
C CYS A 334 -6.49 26.41 24.62
N VAL A 335 -7.62 27.10 24.69
CA VAL A 335 -7.95 28.22 23.79
C VAL A 335 -7.00 29.39 24.01
N GLU A 336 -6.68 29.74 25.25
CA GLU A 336 -5.67 30.77 25.55
C GLU A 336 -4.29 30.38 25.01
N CYS A 337 -3.90 29.10 25.14
CA CYS A 337 -2.66 28.58 24.57
C CYS A 337 -2.65 28.71 23.03
N LEU A 338 -3.72 28.30 22.35
CA LEU A 338 -3.86 28.42 20.89
C LEU A 338 -3.81 29.88 20.45
N LEU A 339 -4.44 30.80 21.18
CA LEU A 339 -4.39 32.23 20.87
C LEU A 339 -2.96 32.79 20.97
N ASN A 340 -2.22 32.40 22.00
CA ASN A 340 -0.81 32.77 22.15
C ASN A 340 0.04 32.22 21.01
N LEU A 341 -0.25 31.00 20.53
CA LEU A 341 0.42 30.41 19.37
C LEU A 341 0.07 31.16 18.07
N VAL A 342 -1.18 31.56 17.86
CA VAL A 342 -1.58 32.37 16.70
C VAL A 342 -0.83 33.73 16.68
N LYS A 343 -0.67 34.36 17.85
CA LYS A 343 0.06 35.63 18.00
C LYS A 343 1.55 35.53 17.66
N THR A 344 2.15 34.33 17.62
CA THR A 344 3.54 34.16 17.16
C THR A 344 3.72 34.45 15.67
N ARG A 345 2.63 34.45 14.89
CA ARG A 345 2.61 34.70 13.43
C ARG A 345 3.45 33.72 12.61
N VAL A 346 3.62 32.49 13.10
CA VAL A 346 4.25 31.41 12.33
C VAL A 346 3.19 30.73 11.44
N ASN A 347 3.31 30.86 10.11
CA ASN A 347 2.27 30.47 9.15
C ASN A 347 1.70 29.06 9.35
N TYR A 348 2.56 28.03 9.43
CA TYR A 348 2.11 26.64 9.57
C TYR A 348 1.45 26.34 10.92
N VAL A 349 1.78 27.09 11.98
CA VAL A 349 1.14 26.97 13.32
C VAL A 349 -0.24 27.61 13.29
N VAL A 350 -0.34 28.81 12.70
CA VAL A 350 -1.60 29.54 12.55
C VAL A 350 -2.59 28.74 11.72
N GLN A 351 -2.14 28.17 10.60
CA GLN A 351 -2.97 27.36 9.70
C GLN A 351 -3.58 26.15 10.43
N GLU A 352 -2.78 25.36 11.16
CA GLU A 352 -3.30 24.23 11.95
C GLU A 352 -4.18 24.70 13.12
N ALA A 353 -3.83 25.79 13.79
CA ALA A 353 -4.62 26.35 14.89
C ALA A 353 -6.01 26.78 14.41
N ILE A 354 -6.17 27.32 13.21
CA ILE A 354 -7.48 27.68 12.62
C ILE A 354 -8.35 26.44 12.43
N VAL A 355 -7.77 25.33 11.94
CA VAL A 355 -8.50 24.06 11.77
C VAL A 355 -9.02 23.57 13.10
N VAL A 356 -8.18 23.62 14.14
CA VAL A 356 -8.52 23.21 15.51
C VAL A 356 -9.58 24.13 16.13
N ILE A 357 -9.43 25.45 16.02
CA ILE A 357 -10.35 26.43 16.59
C ILE A 357 -11.74 26.28 15.96
N LYS A 358 -11.83 25.99 14.65
CA LYS A 358 -13.10 25.65 14.01
C LYS A 358 -13.80 24.48 14.72
N ASP A 359 -13.08 23.41 15.05
CA ASP A 359 -13.68 22.26 15.74
C ASP A 359 -14.05 22.57 17.20
N ILE A 360 -13.28 23.43 17.89
CA ILE A 360 -13.65 23.97 19.21
C ILE A 360 -14.93 24.81 19.12
N PHE A 361 -15.08 25.68 18.11
CA PHE A 361 -16.31 26.47 17.90
C PHE A 361 -17.52 25.60 17.60
N ARG A 362 -17.35 24.47 16.93
CA ARG A 362 -18.42 23.49 16.70
C ARG A 362 -18.84 22.78 17.99
N LYS A 363 -17.94 22.65 18.98
CA LYS A 363 -18.24 22.09 20.29
C LYS A 363 -18.87 23.11 21.25
N TYR A 364 -18.32 24.32 21.29
CA TYR A 364 -18.73 25.43 22.16
C TYR A 364 -19.17 26.65 21.35
N PRO A 365 -20.36 26.61 20.71
CA PRO A 365 -20.86 27.74 19.95
C PRO A 365 -21.04 28.97 20.86
N GLY A 366 -20.59 30.14 20.41
CA GLY A 366 -20.86 31.43 21.04
C GLY A 366 -20.03 31.82 22.28
N ARG A 367 -19.01 31.05 22.68
CA ARG A 367 -18.19 31.35 23.88
C ARG A 367 -16.91 32.14 23.61
N TYR A 368 -16.16 31.79 22.56
CA TYR A 368 -14.79 32.28 22.33
C TYR A 368 -14.68 33.25 21.13
N GLU A 369 -15.70 34.08 20.94
CA GLU A 369 -15.85 34.90 19.73
C GLU A 369 -14.84 36.04 19.61
N THR A 370 -14.24 36.46 20.72
CA THR A 370 -13.17 37.47 20.74
C THR A 370 -11.94 37.06 19.91
N ILE A 371 -11.77 35.77 19.64
CA ILE A 371 -10.66 35.23 18.86
C ILE A 371 -10.87 35.44 17.37
N ILE A 372 -12.12 35.63 16.92
CA ILE A 372 -12.44 35.75 15.49
C ILE A 372 -11.77 36.97 14.87
N THR A 373 -11.66 38.09 15.60
CA THR A 373 -10.95 39.29 15.11
C THR A 373 -9.47 39.01 14.88
N ASP A 374 -8.81 38.38 15.84
CA ASP A 374 -7.38 38.03 15.75
C ASP A 374 -7.12 37.03 14.60
N LEU A 375 -8.07 36.12 14.34
CA LEU A 375 -8.01 35.19 13.22
C LEU A 375 -8.20 35.87 11.86
N CYS A 376 -9.09 36.88 11.77
CA CYS A 376 -9.32 37.62 10.53
C CYS A 376 -8.09 38.43 10.09
N GLU A 377 -7.27 38.90 11.02
CA GLU A 377 -5.98 39.55 10.69
C GLU A 377 -4.97 38.61 10.03
N CYS A 378 -5.15 37.29 10.16
CA CYS A 378 -4.22 36.28 9.67
C CYS A 378 -4.63 35.65 8.32
N VAL A 379 -5.71 36.14 7.68
CA VAL A 379 -6.30 35.56 6.47
C VAL A 379 -5.35 35.57 5.27
N ASP A 380 -4.51 36.61 5.14
CA ASP A 380 -3.64 36.81 3.99
C ASP A 380 -2.50 35.78 3.87
N ASN A 381 -2.18 35.05 4.96
CA ASN A 381 -1.06 34.10 5.03
C ASN A 381 -1.50 32.62 5.01
N LEU A 382 -2.69 32.33 4.48
CA LEU A 382 -3.24 30.98 4.42
C LEU A 382 -2.90 30.29 3.10
N ASP A 383 -2.09 29.24 3.16
CA ASP A 383 -1.71 28.43 1.99
C ASP A 383 -2.45 27.08 1.96
N GLU A 384 -2.59 26.44 3.12
CA GLU A 384 -3.16 25.09 3.21
C GLU A 384 -4.68 25.06 3.01
N PRO A 385 -5.21 24.15 2.16
CA PRO A 385 -6.62 24.15 1.81
C PRO A 385 -7.54 23.78 2.98
N GLU A 386 -7.10 22.96 3.92
CA GLU A 386 -7.87 22.62 5.12
C GLU A 386 -8.05 23.86 6.03
N ALA A 387 -6.99 24.68 6.15
CA ALA A 387 -7.01 25.93 6.90
C ALA A 387 -7.89 26.99 6.22
N LYS A 388 -7.77 27.16 4.89
CA LYS A 388 -8.64 28.04 4.09
C LYS A 388 -10.11 27.66 4.22
N ALA A 389 -10.44 26.37 4.03
CA ALA A 389 -11.80 25.87 4.19
C ALA A 389 -12.33 26.11 5.62
N SER A 390 -11.48 25.89 6.64
CA SER A 390 -11.83 26.14 8.04
C SER A 390 -12.08 27.62 8.32
N MET A 391 -11.26 28.52 7.76
CA MET A 391 -11.45 29.97 7.86
C MET A 391 -12.74 30.42 7.18
N ILE A 392 -12.99 29.99 5.94
CA ILE A 392 -14.22 30.27 5.19
C ILE A 392 -15.45 29.76 5.95
N TRP A 393 -15.35 28.61 6.63
CA TRP A 393 -16.40 28.13 7.52
C TRP A 393 -16.66 29.09 8.68
N ILE A 394 -15.63 29.59 9.36
CA ILE A 394 -15.76 30.53 10.48
C ILE A 394 -16.44 31.83 9.99
N ILE A 395 -15.98 32.38 8.86
CA ILE A 395 -16.56 33.58 8.25
C ILE A 395 -18.03 33.38 7.91
N GLY A 396 -18.39 32.26 7.26
CA GLY A 396 -19.77 31.96 6.90
C GLY A 396 -20.68 31.67 8.10
N GLN A 397 -20.14 31.08 9.18
CA GLN A 397 -20.92 30.78 10.38
C GLN A 397 -21.18 32.04 11.21
N TYR A 398 -20.18 32.91 11.37
CA TYR A 398 -20.24 34.12 12.17
C TYR A 398 -20.40 35.40 11.33
N ALA A 399 -20.93 35.28 10.12
CA ALA A 399 -21.17 36.40 9.20
C ALA A 399 -21.99 37.56 9.81
N ASP A 400 -22.86 37.30 10.80
CA ASP A 400 -23.65 38.34 11.49
C ASP A 400 -22.81 39.25 12.39
N ARG A 401 -21.61 38.78 12.80
CA ARG A 401 -20.73 39.47 13.77
C ARG A 401 -19.46 40.01 13.11
N ILE A 402 -19.17 39.59 11.87
CA ILE A 402 -17.99 40.00 11.12
C ILE A 402 -18.45 41.00 10.05
N ASP A 403 -18.22 42.28 10.30
CA ASP A 403 -18.65 43.36 9.40
C ASP A 403 -17.96 43.28 8.02
N VAL A 404 -16.70 42.83 7.99
CA VAL A 404 -15.85 42.72 6.78
C VAL A 404 -16.00 41.34 6.09
N SER A 405 -17.02 40.56 6.44
CA SER A 405 -17.20 39.18 5.94
C SER A 405 -17.37 39.08 4.43
N SER A 406 -18.00 40.08 3.79
CA SER A 406 -18.19 40.12 2.34
C SER A 406 -16.88 40.33 1.57
N GLU A 407 -16.05 41.28 2.00
CA GLU A 407 -14.74 41.59 1.40
C GLU A 407 -13.79 40.40 1.53
N LEU A 408 -13.73 39.76 2.71
CA LEU A 408 -12.89 38.59 2.93
C LEU A 408 -13.27 37.40 2.03
N LEU A 409 -14.57 37.16 1.84
CA LEU A 409 -15.03 36.09 0.93
C LEU A 409 -14.80 36.45 -0.55
N GLU A 410 -14.75 37.72 -0.89
CA GLU A 410 -14.43 38.17 -2.26
C GLU A 410 -12.96 37.88 -2.59
N THR A 411 -12.03 38.08 -1.67
CA THR A 411 -10.61 37.70 -1.86
C THR A 411 -10.47 36.21 -2.18
N PHE A 412 -11.19 35.33 -1.48
CA PHE A 412 -11.18 33.89 -1.77
C PHE A 412 -11.92 33.52 -3.07
N LEU A 413 -12.83 34.37 -3.55
CA LEU A 413 -13.52 34.18 -4.82
C LEU A 413 -12.62 34.45 -6.02
N GLU A 414 -11.69 35.40 -5.90
CA GLU A 414 -10.78 35.76 -7.00
C GLU A 414 -9.91 34.56 -7.42
N THR A 415 -9.49 33.73 -6.47
CA THR A 415 -8.70 32.51 -6.72
C THR A 415 -9.55 31.24 -6.86
N PHE A 416 -10.88 31.34 -7.00
CA PHE A 416 -11.80 30.19 -6.93
C PHE A 416 -11.45 29.02 -7.84
N HIS A 417 -11.00 29.27 -9.08
CA HIS A 417 -10.65 28.22 -10.06
C HIS A 417 -9.32 27.52 -9.76
N GLU A 418 -8.43 28.17 -9.00
CA GLU A 418 -7.13 27.64 -8.61
C GLU A 418 -7.20 26.81 -7.31
N GLU A 419 -8.22 27.05 -6.49
CA GLU A 419 -8.44 26.34 -5.22
C GLU A 419 -9.00 24.92 -5.40
N PRO A 420 -8.73 24.00 -4.45
CA PRO A 420 -9.28 22.65 -4.51
C PRO A 420 -10.78 22.60 -4.21
N SER A 421 -11.42 21.50 -4.61
CA SER A 421 -12.88 21.31 -4.49
C SER A 421 -13.41 21.47 -3.06
N THR A 422 -12.64 21.11 -2.03
CA THR A 422 -13.04 21.29 -0.63
C THR A 422 -13.23 22.76 -0.25
N VAL A 423 -12.33 23.62 -0.70
CA VAL A 423 -12.39 25.07 -0.49
C VAL A 423 -13.54 25.66 -1.31
N GLN A 424 -13.69 25.26 -2.57
CA GLN A 424 -14.78 25.72 -3.44
C GLN A 424 -16.17 25.40 -2.88
N GLN A 425 -16.38 24.17 -2.40
CA GLN A 425 -17.64 23.75 -1.78
C GLN A 425 -17.94 24.52 -0.48
N GLN A 426 -16.89 24.79 0.29
CA GLN A 426 -17.01 25.53 1.55
C GLN A 426 -17.28 27.01 1.31
N LEU A 427 -16.68 27.61 0.27
CA LEU A 427 -16.95 28.98 -0.18
C LEU A 427 -18.40 29.12 -0.65
N LEU A 428 -18.87 28.20 -1.51
CA LEU A 428 -20.27 28.13 -1.93
C LEU A 428 -21.23 28.12 -0.74
N THR A 429 -20.96 27.27 0.25
CA THR A 429 -21.81 27.17 1.45
C THR A 429 -21.73 28.43 2.32
N ALA A 430 -20.54 29.03 2.49
CA ALA A 430 -20.35 30.25 3.28
C ALA A 430 -21.03 31.46 2.65
N THR A 431 -20.93 31.62 1.33
CA THR A 431 -21.61 32.68 0.58
C THR A 431 -23.13 32.55 0.66
N VAL A 432 -23.68 31.33 0.57
CA VAL A 432 -25.12 31.11 0.75
C VAL A 432 -25.56 31.46 2.18
N LYS A 433 -24.76 31.11 3.20
CA LYS A 433 -25.05 31.51 4.59
C LYS A 433 -25.02 33.03 4.77
N LEU A 434 -24.02 33.71 4.19
CA LEU A 434 -23.93 35.17 4.20
C LEU A 434 -25.17 35.80 3.53
N TYR A 435 -25.66 35.22 2.45
CA TYR A 435 -26.87 35.70 1.77
C TYR A 435 -28.15 35.55 2.57
N LEU A 436 -28.31 34.43 3.26
CA LEU A 436 -29.47 34.20 4.11
C LEU A 436 -29.51 35.13 5.33
N LYS A 437 -28.33 35.56 5.80
CA LYS A 437 -28.13 36.46 6.94
C LYS A 437 -28.22 37.95 6.55
N SER A 438 -27.47 38.35 5.53
CA SER A 438 -27.33 39.72 5.06
C SER A 438 -27.52 39.80 3.54
N PRO A 439 -28.78 39.82 3.03
CA PRO A 439 -29.06 39.78 1.59
C PRO A 439 -28.55 40.99 0.80
N GLN A 440 -28.42 42.16 1.44
CA GLN A 440 -28.09 43.42 0.77
C GLN A 440 -26.64 43.50 0.29
N LEU A 441 -25.70 42.93 1.06
CA LEU A 441 -24.25 43.02 0.78
C LEU A 441 -23.73 41.86 -0.10
N SER A 442 -24.50 40.78 -0.21
CA SER A 442 -24.01 39.48 -0.69
C SER A 442 -24.63 39.00 -2.00
N HIS A 443 -25.64 39.71 -2.53
CA HIS A 443 -26.34 39.30 -3.75
C HIS A 443 -25.40 39.13 -4.96
N ALA A 444 -24.50 40.09 -5.18
CA ALA A 444 -23.51 40.03 -6.25
C ALA A 444 -22.52 38.86 -6.07
N LEU A 445 -22.10 38.61 -4.83
CA LEU A 445 -21.14 37.58 -4.49
C LEU A 445 -21.73 36.18 -4.71
N VAL A 446 -22.98 35.96 -4.28
CA VAL A 446 -23.73 34.72 -4.55
C VAL A 446 -23.86 34.49 -6.05
N GLN A 447 -24.27 35.49 -6.82
CA GLN A 447 -24.44 35.32 -8.26
C GLN A 447 -23.14 34.91 -8.95
N ARG A 448 -22.00 35.51 -8.56
CA ARG A 448 -20.68 35.15 -9.10
C ARG A 448 -20.27 33.72 -8.69
N VAL A 449 -20.35 33.37 -7.40
CA VAL A 449 -20.01 32.01 -6.94
C VAL A 449 -20.88 30.96 -7.63
N MET A 450 -22.19 31.22 -7.75
CA MET A 450 -23.14 30.28 -8.33
C MET A 450 -22.88 30.08 -9.82
N LYS A 451 -22.56 31.16 -10.55
CA LYS A 451 -22.17 31.08 -11.95
C LYS A 451 -20.88 30.27 -12.11
N ALA A 452 -19.85 30.60 -11.32
CA ALA A 452 -18.58 29.87 -11.33
C ALA A 452 -18.79 28.37 -11.03
N ALA A 453 -19.57 28.04 -9.99
CA ALA A 453 -19.85 26.67 -9.59
C ALA A 453 -20.70 25.86 -10.59
N THR A 454 -21.60 26.50 -11.34
CA THR A 454 -22.56 25.79 -12.23
C THR A 454 -22.16 25.75 -13.70
N GLU A 455 -21.51 26.80 -14.20
CA GLU A 455 -21.13 26.96 -15.61
C GLU A 455 -19.63 26.72 -15.86
N GLU A 456 -18.76 27.07 -14.90
CA GLU A 456 -17.31 27.10 -15.10
C GLU A 456 -16.59 25.91 -14.44
N CYS A 457 -17.22 25.25 -13.46
CA CYS A 457 -16.66 24.08 -12.77
C CYS A 457 -17.01 22.74 -13.44
N ASN A 458 -16.01 21.87 -13.56
CA ASN A 458 -16.16 20.51 -14.09
C ASN A 458 -16.55 19.45 -13.05
N ASN A 459 -16.46 19.76 -11.75
CA ASN A 459 -16.78 18.81 -10.68
C ASN A 459 -18.31 18.63 -10.55
N PRO A 460 -18.86 17.41 -10.75
CA PRO A 460 -20.30 17.17 -10.68
C PRO A 460 -20.91 17.49 -9.30
N ASP A 461 -20.22 17.16 -8.21
CA ASP A 461 -20.73 17.38 -6.84
C ASP A 461 -20.85 18.87 -6.52
N LEU A 462 -19.86 19.67 -6.92
CA LEU A 462 -19.90 21.13 -6.76
C LEU A 462 -21.03 21.75 -7.60
N ARG A 463 -21.18 21.28 -8.85
CA ARG A 463 -22.22 21.76 -9.77
C ARG A 463 -23.62 21.42 -9.30
N ASP A 464 -23.85 20.18 -8.87
CA ASP A 464 -25.14 19.73 -8.35
C ASP A 464 -25.50 20.43 -7.04
N ARG A 465 -24.52 20.62 -6.15
CA ARG A 465 -24.70 21.42 -4.93
C ARG A 465 -25.04 22.88 -5.25
N GLY A 466 -24.41 23.46 -6.28
CA GLY A 466 -24.75 24.78 -6.82
C GLY A 466 -26.20 24.85 -7.32
N TYR A 467 -26.64 23.89 -8.15
CA TYR A 467 -28.04 23.85 -8.59
C TYR A 467 -29.02 23.62 -7.44
N MET A 468 -28.65 22.82 -6.42
CA MET A 468 -29.48 22.61 -5.24
C MET A 468 -29.68 23.91 -4.47
N TYR A 469 -28.59 24.65 -4.19
CA TYR A 469 -28.70 25.95 -3.53
C TYR A 469 -29.46 26.97 -4.38
N TRP A 470 -29.31 26.95 -5.71
CA TRP A 470 -30.03 27.87 -6.61
C TRP A 470 -31.53 27.65 -6.51
N ARG A 471 -31.95 26.39 -6.66
CA ARG A 471 -33.36 26.00 -6.57
C ARG A 471 -33.93 26.29 -5.20
N LEU A 472 -33.15 26.06 -4.14
CA LEU A 472 -33.57 26.32 -2.77
C LEU A 472 -33.78 27.82 -2.52
N LEU A 473 -32.86 28.67 -2.95
CA LEU A 473 -32.95 30.13 -2.79
C LEU A 473 -34.06 30.77 -3.63
N VAL A 474 -34.24 30.31 -4.88
CA VAL A 474 -35.24 30.87 -5.80
C VAL A 474 -36.66 30.41 -5.44
N ASN A 475 -36.85 29.12 -5.13
CA ASN A 475 -38.19 28.58 -4.92
C ASN A 475 -38.69 28.80 -3.48
N VAL A 476 -37.82 28.67 -2.47
CA VAL A 476 -38.26 28.68 -1.05
C VAL A 476 -37.20 29.29 -0.10
N PRO A 477 -37.02 30.62 -0.10
CA PRO A 477 -35.99 31.29 0.72
C PRO A 477 -36.19 31.13 2.23
N GLU A 478 -37.43 31.06 2.71
CA GLU A 478 -37.73 30.87 4.15
C GLU A 478 -37.31 29.47 4.63
N MET A 479 -37.57 28.43 3.84
CA MET A 479 -37.09 27.07 4.14
C MET A 479 -35.57 26.97 4.00
N ALA A 480 -34.97 27.73 3.08
CA ALA A 480 -33.52 27.80 2.94
C ALA A 480 -32.86 28.28 4.24
N LYS A 481 -33.42 29.29 4.90
CA LYS A 481 -32.95 29.75 6.22
C LYS A 481 -33.02 28.64 7.25
N THR A 482 -34.15 27.94 7.35
CA THR A 482 -34.33 26.87 8.34
C THR A 482 -33.38 25.69 8.12
N VAL A 483 -33.16 25.29 6.87
CA VAL A 483 -32.31 24.12 6.52
C VAL A 483 -30.82 24.45 6.59
N VAL A 484 -30.40 25.62 6.08
CA VAL A 484 -28.98 25.95 5.95
C VAL A 484 -28.41 26.53 7.25
N LEU A 485 -29.22 27.26 8.03
CA LEU A 485 -28.81 27.86 9.30
C LEU A 485 -29.15 26.98 10.51
N SER A 486 -29.66 25.76 10.31
CA SER A 486 -29.93 24.82 11.40
C SER A 486 -28.67 24.53 12.21
N GLU A 487 -28.80 24.46 13.54
CA GLU A 487 -27.72 24.03 14.41
C GLU A 487 -27.32 22.58 14.10
N ARG A 488 -26.02 22.36 13.90
CA ARG A 488 -25.48 21.02 13.65
C ARG A 488 -25.16 20.34 14.98
N PRO A 489 -25.24 19.00 15.07
CA PRO A 489 -24.84 18.26 16.26
C PRO A 489 -23.39 18.60 16.67
N THR A 490 -23.16 18.65 17.98
CA THR A 490 -21.82 18.90 18.53
C THR A 490 -20.89 17.72 18.25
N ILE A 491 -19.60 18.01 18.12
CA ILE A 491 -18.57 16.99 17.85
C ILE A 491 -18.25 16.22 19.15
N SER A 492 -18.05 14.91 19.05
CA SER A 492 -17.35 14.06 20.02
C SER A 492 -15.93 13.78 19.53
N ASP A 493 -14.96 13.67 20.44
CA ASP A 493 -13.59 13.28 20.09
C ASP A 493 -13.54 11.77 19.73
N ASP A 494 -13.91 11.45 18.49
CA ASP A 494 -13.77 10.12 17.91
C ASP A 494 -12.50 9.98 17.04
N SER A 495 -11.62 11.00 17.07
CA SER A 495 -10.46 11.13 16.15
C SER A 495 -9.48 9.96 16.21
N PHE A 496 -9.35 9.34 17.40
CA PHE A 496 -8.48 8.19 17.63
C PHE A 496 -9.25 6.92 18.05
N GLY A 497 -10.58 6.99 18.12
CA GLY A 497 -11.40 5.86 18.49
C GLY A 497 -11.48 4.87 17.34
N CYS A 498 -10.83 3.71 17.48
CA CYS A 498 -11.16 2.60 16.60
C CYS A 498 -12.60 2.15 16.87
N GLN A 499 -13.35 1.78 15.83
CA GLN A 499 -14.66 1.14 16.04
C GLN A 499 -14.47 -0.05 17.00
N PRO A 500 -15.31 -0.22 18.04
CA PRO A 500 -15.07 -1.23 19.08
C PRO A 500 -14.83 -2.65 18.54
N ARG A 501 -15.58 -3.06 17.50
CA ARG A 501 -15.39 -4.35 16.83
C ARG A 501 -14.03 -4.50 16.14
N VAL A 502 -13.54 -3.42 15.55
CA VAL A 502 -12.22 -3.37 14.90
C VAL A 502 -11.13 -3.40 15.96
N LEU A 503 -11.32 -2.67 17.07
CA LEU A 503 -10.41 -2.67 18.20
C LEU A 503 -10.26 -4.07 18.80
N ASP A 504 -11.37 -4.79 19.02
CA ASP A 504 -11.31 -6.16 19.54
C ASP A 504 -10.51 -7.10 18.63
N ARG A 505 -10.74 -7.03 17.30
CA ARG A 505 -9.93 -7.78 16.32
C ARG A 505 -8.47 -7.35 16.28
N LEU A 506 -8.17 -6.07 16.45
CA LEU A 506 -6.79 -5.56 16.48
C LEU A 506 -6.07 -6.00 17.76
N ILE A 507 -6.81 -6.18 18.86
CA ILE A 507 -6.27 -6.67 20.13
C ILE A 507 -5.88 -8.14 20.04
N GLU A 508 -6.69 -8.96 19.37
CA GLU A 508 -6.31 -10.34 19.04
C GLU A 508 -5.02 -10.40 18.21
N ASN A 509 -4.77 -9.36 17.41
CA ASN A 509 -3.63 -9.24 16.52
C ASN A 509 -2.51 -8.33 17.07
N ILE A 510 -2.48 -8.05 18.39
CA ILE A 510 -1.34 -7.36 19.03
C ILE A 510 -0.03 -8.08 18.66
N SER A 511 1.13 -7.42 18.69
CA SER A 511 2.42 -8.01 18.26
C SER A 511 2.53 -8.41 16.77
N THR A 512 1.48 -8.26 15.96
CA THR A 512 1.53 -8.48 14.50
C THR A 512 1.59 -7.16 13.74
N LEU A 513 1.86 -7.22 12.42
CA LEU A 513 1.84 -6.04 11.56
C LEU A 513 0.48 -5.32 11.56
N SER A 514 -0.62 -6.06 11.70
CA SER A 514 -1.98 -5.50 11.70
C SER A 514 -2.19 -4.50 12.85
N SER A 515 -1.70 -4.82 14.05
CA SER A 515 -1.80 -3.91 15.20
C SER A 515 -0.87 -2.71 15.10
N VAL A 516 0.25 -2.82 14.37
CA VAL A 516 1.15 -1.68 14.11
C VAL A 516 0.53 -0.73 13.09
N TYR A 517 -0.06 -1.25 12.01
CA TYR A 517 -0.71 -0.43 10.98
C TYR A 517 -2.08 0.11 11.41
N HIS A 518 -2.65 -0.35 12.54
CA HIS A 518 -4.04 -0.06 12.95
C HIS A 518 -5.05 -0.41 11.84
N GLN A 519 -4.75 -1.47 11.07
CA GLN A 519 -5.57 -1.95 9.97
C GLN A 519 -5.82 -3.44 10.13
N ILE A 520 -7.05 -3.87 9.84
CA ILE A 520 -7.42 -5.29 9.88
C ILE A 520 -6.59 -6.05 8.83
N PRO A 521 -6.17 -7.31 9.06
CA PRO A 521 -5.38 -8.07 8.09
C PRO A 521 -6.00 -8.13 6.68
N GLU A 522 -7.33 -8.12 6.60
CA GLU A 522 -8.09 -8.13 5.34
C GLU A 522 -7.88 -6.88 4.48
N ALA A 523 -7.53 -5.74 5.08
CA ALA A 523 -7.37 -4.47 4.37
C ALA A 523 -6.08 -4.42 3.53
N PHE A 524 -5.04 -5.16 3.92
CA PHE A 524 -3.74 -5.15 3.24
C PHE A 524 -3.28 -6.52 2.73
N ILE A 525 -3.96 -7.62 3.09
CA ILE A 525 -3.71 -8.95 2.53
C ILE A 525 -4.76 -9.25 1.46
N VAL A 526 -4.45 -8.93 0.20
CA VAL A 526 -5.21 -9.40 -0.96
C VAL A 526 -4.95 -10.90 -1.12
N ARG A 527 -5.75 -11.76 -0.48
CA ARG A 527 -5.65 -13.22 -0.65
C ARG A 527 -6.08 -13.60 -2.08
N SER A 528 -5.09 -13.79 -2.96
CA SER A 528 -5.27 -14.43 -4.27
C SER A 528 -5.54 -15.94 -4.08
N ARG A 529 -6.82 -16.29 -3.90
CA ARG A 529 -7.50 -17.58 -4.11
C ARG A 529 -8.70 -17.64 -3.16
N GLN A 530 -9.83 -17.10 -3.61
CA GLN A 530 -11.12 -17.63 -3.16
C GLN A 530 -11.37 -18.90 -3.96
N VAL A 531 -10.97 -20.04 -3.41
CA VAL A 531 -11.66 -21.30 -3.75
C VAL A 531 -13.03 -21.17 -3.08
N PRO A 532 -14.15 -21.29 -3.83
CA PRO A 532 -15.46 -21.18 -3.23
C PRO A 532 -15.60 -22.24 -2.14
N PHE A 533 -16.13 -21.79 -1.00
CA PHE A 533 -16.57 -22.61 0.11
C PHE A 533 -17.38 -23.81 -0.44
N ARG A 534 -16.89 -25.03 -0.24
CA ARG A 534 -17.75 -26.21 -0.17
C ARG A 534 -18.18 -26.29 1.28
N GLU A 535 -19.40 -25.88 1.57
CA GLU A 535 -20.10 -26.31 2.77
C GLU A 535 -20.42 -27.80 2.58
N ASP A 536 -19.78 -28.65 3.36
CA ASP A 536 -20.15 -30.06 3.44
C ASP A 536 -21.37 -30.22 4.36
N GLU A 537 -22.36 -30.93 3.82
CA GLU A 537 -23.42 -31.71 4.49
C GLU A 537 -24.45 -30.97 5.36
N GLU A 538 -25.53 -30.50 4.72
CA GLU A 538 -26.88 -30.45 5.32
C GLU A 538 -27.90 -31.16 4.39
N ASP A 539 -28.82 -31.91 4.99
CA ASP A 539 -29.77 -32.88 4.42
C ASP A 539 -30.49 -32.51 3.10
N PRO A 540 -30.64 -33.45 2.15
CA PRO A 540 -31.23 -33.21 0.82
C PRO A 540 -32.76 -33.09 0.76
N GLU A 541 -33.49 -32.99 1.87
CA GLU A 541 -34.97 -32.94 1.89
C GLU A 541 -35.57 -31.56 2.27
N MET A 542 -34.75 -30.53 2.55
CA MET A 542 -35.25 -29.18 2.89
C MET A 542 -35.07 -28.12 1.78
N VAL A 543 -34.42 -28.46 0.67
CA VAL A 543 -34.05 -27.51 -0.40
C VAL A 543 -35.18 -27.29 -1.43
N ASP A 544 -36.11 -28.23 -1.54
CA ASP A 544 -37.21 -28.13 -2.52
C ASP A 544 -38.30 -27.10 -2.12
N ASN A 545 -38.49 -26.86 -0.82
CA ASN A 545 -39.53 -25.93 -0.35
C ASN A 545 -39.13 -24.45 -0.42
N ILE A 546 -37.84 -24.12 -0.58
CA ILE A 546 -37.37 -22.71 -0.66
C ILE A 546 -37.34 -22.22 -2.12
N ALA A 547 -37.15 -23.15 -3.09
CA ALA A 547 -37.21 -22.85 -4.51
C ALA A 547 -38.64 -22.60 -4.99
N GLU A 548 -39.63 -23.34 -4.46
CA GLU A 548 -41.06 -23.14 -4.78
C GLU A 548 -41.59 -21.80 -4.25
N VAL A 549 -41.28 -21.42 -3.01
CA VAL A 549 -41.69 -20.12 -2.44
C VAL A 549 -41.07 -18.92 -3.18
N ARG A 550 -39.82 -19.07 -3.67
CA ARG A 550 -39.12 -18.03 -4.44
C ARG A 550 -39.69 -17.88 -5.86
N ASN A 551 -40.17 -18.96 -6.47
CA ASN A 551 -40.85 -18.92 -7.76
C ASN A 551 -42.30 -18.41 -7.65
N GLU A 552 -43.00 -18.68 -6.54
CA GLU A 552 -44.34 -18.12 -6.28
C GLU A 552 -44.33 -16.60 -6.03
N MET A 553 -43.30 -16.07 -5.35
CA MET A 553 -43.13 -14.62 -5.19
C MET A 553 -42.75 -13.91 -6.49
N ARG A 554 -42.07 -14.60 -7.41
CA ARG A 554 -41.68 -14.06 -8.72
C ARG A 554 -42.86 -14.04 -9.71
N ASN A 555 -43.78 -15.00 -9.61
CA ASN A 555 -44.98 -15.09 -10.44
C ASN A 555 -46.14 -14.15 -10.03
N ARG A 556 -46.06 -13.47 -8.86
CA ARG A 556 -47.10 -12.50 -8.44
C ARG A 556 -46.89 -11.07 -8.92
N SER A 557 -45.74 -10.73 -9.52
CA SER A 557 -45.39 -9.31 -9.75
C SER A 557 -45.45 -8.84 -11.21
N ARG A 558 -45.77 -9.69 -12.20
CA ARG A 558 -46.01 -9.22 -13.58
C ARG A 558 -47.03 -10.08 -14.33
N ALA A 559 -48.25 -9.57 -14.37
CA ALA A 559 -49.24 -9.78 -15.44
C ALA A 559 -49.97 -8.45 -15.68
N PRO A 560 -50.48 -8.20 -16.90
CA PRO A 560 -50.20 -6.96 -17.62
C PRO A 560 -51.45 -6.23 -18.14
N GLY A 561 -51.24 -5.05 -18.71
CA GLY A 561 -52.08 -4.38 -19.70
C GLY A 561 -51.25 -3.22 -20.27
N GLU A 562 -51.25 -2.86 -21.54
CA GLU A 562 -52.07 -3.15 -22.73
C GLU A 562 -51.42 -2.17 -23.77
N TYR A 563 -51.06 -2.45 -25.03
CA TYR A 563 -51.82 -2.97 -26.16
C TYR A 563 -50.90 -3.46 -27.29
N ASN A 564 -51.51 -4.32 -28.11
CA ASN A 564 -51.08 -5.13 -29.26
C ASN A 564 -50.50 -4.41 -30.49
N GLU A 565 -49.74 -5.17 -31.29
CA GLU A 565 -50.07 -5.65 -32.66
C GLU A 565 -48.94 -6.64 -33.09
N ASP A 566 -49.25 -7.94 -33.25
CA ASP A 566 -49.42 -8.70 -34.51
C ASP A 566 -48.24 -8.57 -35.51
N SER A 567 -47.69 -9.56 -36.22
CA SER A 567 -47.80 -11.03 -36.34
C SER A 567 -46.67 -11.49 -37.29
N ASP A 568 -46.19 -12.73 -37.10
CA ASP A 568 -45.75 -13.74 -38.09
C ASP A 568 -44.66 -13.40 -39.15
N ASP A 569 -43.48 -14.01 -39.05
CA ASP A 569 -43.01 -15.24 -39.74
C ASP A 569 -42.41 -15.00 -41.15
N ASP A 570 -41.13 -15.32 -41.34
CA ASP A 570 -40.72 -16.63 -41.90
C ASP A 570 -39.20 -16.69 -42.17
N SER A 571 -38.59 -17.63 -41.44
CA SER A 571 -37.50 -18.58 -41.70
C SER A 571 -36.63 -18.55 -42.96
N GLY A 572 -35.38 -19.00 -42.73
CA GLY A 572 -34.64 -19.86 -43.68
C GLY A 572 -33.15 -19.49 -43.82
N SER A 573 -32.24 -19.87 -42.92
CA SER A 573 -31.64 -21.21 -42.69
C SER A 573 -30.58 -21.65 -43.73
N GLY A 574 -29.49 -22.23 -43.21
CA GLY A 574 -28.52 -23.06 -43.92
C GLY A 574 -27.10 -22.49 -43.91
N SER A 575 -26.20 -22.78 -42.96
CA SER A 575 -25.55 -24.06 -42.62
C SER A 575 -24.81 -24.75 -43.77
N GLY A 576 -23.53 -25.06 -43.56
CA GLY A 576 -22.74 -25.99 -44.38
C GLY A 576 -21.25 -25.59 -44.45
N SER A 577 -20.39 -26.01 -43.52
CA SER A 577 -19.65 -27.28 -43.50
C SER A 577 -18.41 -27.37 -44.42
N ARG A 578 -17.27 -27.58 -43.75
CA ARG A 578 -16.16 -28.51 -44.07
C ARG A 578 -15.07 -28.13 -45.11
N SER A 579 -13.84 -28.10 -44.56
CA SER A 579 -12.58 -28.70 -45.05
C SER A 579 -12.12 -28.50 -46.50
N SER A 580 -10.90 -28.00 -46.70
CA SER A 580 -9.71 -28.84 -46.98
C SER A 580 -8.52 -28.02 -47.47
N SER A 581 -7.33 -28.49 -47.08
CA SER A 581 -5.97 -28.16 -47.50
C SER A 581 -5.73 -27.97 -49.01
N SER A 582 -4.80 -27.08 -49.39
CA SER A 582 -3.47 -27.45 -49.97
C SER A 582 -2.71 -26.27 -50.62
N SER A 583 -1.47 -26.10 -50.18
CA SER A 583 -0.22 -25.91 -50.97
C SER A 583 -0.01 -24.70 -51.91
N GLY A 584 1.12 -24.00 -51.72
CA GLY A 584 1.71 -23.10 -52.72
C GLY A 584 2.87 -22.19 -52.29
N ASN A 585 4.04 -22.78 -51.99
CA ASN A 585 5.44 -22.28 -52.08
C ASN A 585 5.82 -20.77 -51.96
N GLY A 586 6.69 -20.48 -50.98
CA GLY A 586 8.10 -20.11 -51.26
C GLY A 586 8.56 -18.65 -51.05
N ALA A 587 9.23 -18.38 -49.93
CA ALA A 587 10.52 -17.65 -49.84
C ALA A 587 10.97 -17.47 -48.36
N GLY A 588 12.17 -17.96 -48.02
CA GLY A 588 12.84 -17.69 -46.75
C GLY A 588 13.62 -16.35 -46.75
N PRO A 589 14.51 -16.12 -45.77
CA PRO A 589 14.26 -15.25 -44.63
C PRO A 589 15.02 -13.91 -44.73
N GLY A 590 14.32 -12.80 -44.53
CA GLY A 590 14.92 -11.48 -44.36
C GLY A 590 14.88 -11.07 -42.89
N GLY A 591 16.02 -11.16 -42.20
CA GLY A 591 16.16 -10.64 -40.85
C GLY A 591 15.92 -9.13 -40.84
N SER A 592 14.82 -8.70 -40.22
CA SER A 592 14.59 -7.29 -39.95
C SER A 592 15.51 -6.85 -38.82
N GLU A 593 16.43 -5.95 -39.16
CA GLU A 593 17.25 -5.19 -38.22
C GLU A 593 16.37 -4.54 -37.13
N PRO A 594 16.80 -4.49 -35.84
CA PRO A 594 16.01 -3.83 -34.80
C PRO A 594 15.78 -2.36 -35.16
N PRO A 595 14.59 -1.79 -34.84
CA PRO A 595 14.29 -0.41 -35.15
C PRO A 595 15.27 0.54 -34.44
N PRO A 596 15.57 1.71 -35.03
CA PRO A 596 16.47 2.69 -34.43
C PRO A 596 15.95 3.16 -33.05
N PRO A 597 16.85 3.49 -32.10
CA PRO A 597 16.45 3.99 -30.79
C PRO A 597 15.64 5.29 -30.95
N LEU A 598 14.60 5.46 -30.12
CA LEU A 598 13.72 6.64 -30.14
C LEU A 598 14.49 7.95 -29.90
N ARG A 599 15.60 7.88 -29.14
CA ARG A 599 16.55 8.98 -28.90
C ARG A 599 17.95 8.65 -29.42
N GLN A 600 18.66 9.67 -29.90
CA GLN A 600 20.09 9.61 -30.19
C GLN A 600 20.91 9.96 -28.93
N LEU A 601 22.21 9.68 -28.93
CA LEU A 601 23.12 10.06 -27.85
C LEU A 601 23.02 11.59 -27.61
N GLN A 602 22.62 12.01 -26.40
CA GLN A 602 22.50 13.42 -26.04
C GLN A 602 23.66 13.85 -25.12
N PRO A 603 24.21 15.06 -25.26
CA PRO A 603 25.19 15.59 -24.32
C PRO A 603 24.53 15.80 -22.95
N VAL A 604 25.01 15.08 -21.93
CA VAL A 604 24.52 15.15 -20.54
C VAL A 604 25.49 15.87 -19.60
N LEU A 605 26.76 16.01 -20.00
CA LEU A 605 27.78 16.77 -19.27
C LEU A 605 28.65 17.56 -20.25
N GLY A 606 28.81 18.86 -20.00
CA GLY A 606 29.67 19.74 -20.78
C GLY A 606 31.11 19.75 -20.25
N GLU A 607 32.06 20.03 -21.14
CA GLU A 607 33.50 20.03 -20.80
C GLU A 607 33.90 21.06 -19.73
N GLN A 608 33.13 22.15 -19.60
CA GLN A 608 33.36 23.23 -18.64
C GLN A 608 32.69 22.99 -17.29
N THR A 609 31.92 21.90 -17.14
CA THR A 609 31.21 21.59 -15.89
C THR A 609 32.21 21.04 -14.86
N PRO A 610 32.42 21.72 -13.73
CA PRO A 610 33.35 21.25 -12.71
C PRO A 610 32.78 20.02 -11.97
N GLY A 611 33.65 19.08 -11.63
CA GLY A 611 33.34 17.97 -10.73
C GLY A 611 33.31 18.40 -9.26
N GLN A 612 33.11 17.44 -8.37
CA GLN A 612 32.97 17.66 -6.93
C GLN A 612 34.17 18.41 -6.30
N ASN A 613 35.38 18.19 -6.80
CA ASN A 613 36.60 18.85 -6.33
C ASN A 613 36.99 20.07 -7.18
N GLY A 614 36.11 20.54 -8.07
CA GLY A 614 36.29 21.75 -8.87
C GLY A 614 37.09 21.57 -10.16
N THR A 615 37.44 20.33 -10.55
CA THR A 615 38.18 20.09 -11.79
C THR A 615 37.22 19.85 -12.97
N ALA A 616 37.48 20.50 -14.11
CA ALA A 616 36.68 20.39 -15.33
C ALA A 616 37.49 19.71 -16.45
N GLY A 617 36.82 19.30 -17.53
CA GLY A 617 37.46 18.67 -18.69
C GLY A 617 36.84 17.35 -19.14
N LEU A 618 35.79 16.86 -18.49
CA LEU A 618 35.05 15.69 -18.93
C LEU A 618 33.79 16.11 -19.71
N ARG A 619 33.62 15.59 -20.91
CA ARG A 619 32.36 15.67 -21.68
C ARG A 619 31.71 14.31 -21.70
N VAL A 620 30.40 14.23 -21.44
CA VAL A 620 29.65 12.98 -21.50
C VAL A 620 28.43 13.18 -22.37
N ALA A 621 28.24 12.29 -23.33
CA ALA A 621 26.96 12.09 -24.00
C ALA A 621 26.44 10.69 -23.68
N ALA A 622 25.16 10.60 -23.33
CA ALA A 622 24.56 9.38 -22.82
C ALA A 622 23.15 9.17 -23.36
N ASN A 623 22.74 7.90 -23.48
CA ASN A 623 21.34 7.53 -23.71
C ASN A 623 21.06 6.13 -23.18
N VAL A 624 19.86 5.89 -22.66
CA VAL A 624 19.39 4.55 -22.28
C VAL A 624 18.69 3.93 -23.47
N VAL A 625 19.19 2.79 -23.93
CA VAL A 625 18.66 2.08 -25.10
C VAL A 625 18.40 0.62 -24.76
N ARG A 626 17.56 -0.02 -25.57
CA ARG A 626 17.32 -1.47 -25.51
C ARG A 626 18.13 -2.15 -26.60
N GLY A 627 19.02 -3.07 -26.24
CA GLY A 627 19.89 -3.81 -27.15
C GLY A 627 19.20 -5.02 -27.79
N ARG A 628 19.89 -5.69 -28.73
CA ARG A 628 19.43 -6.96 -29.34
C ARG A 628 19.28 -8.02 -28.24
N GLY A 629 18.08 -8.60 -28.13
CA GLY A 629 17.74 -9.58 -27.09
C GLY A 629 17.06 -8.97 -25.85
N GLY A 630 16.64 -7.71 -25.90
CA GLY A 630 15.75 -7.12 -24.87
C GLY A 630 16.45 -6.57 -23.63
N ALA A 631 17.78 -6.68 -23.55
CA ALA A 631 18.54 -6.11 -22.44
C ALA A 631 18.57 -4.58 -22.52
N VAL A 632 18.27 -3.91 -21.41
CA VAL A 632 18.41 -2.45 -21.26
C VAL A 632 19.88 -2.12 -21.05
N GLY A 633 20.39 -1.06 -21.68
CA GLY A 633 21.77 -0.63 -21.56
C GLY A 633 21.92 0.89 -21.63
N LEU A 634 22.88 1.43 -20.88
CA LEU A 634 23.30 2.82 -20.95
C LEU A 634 24.44 2.94 -21.96
N GLN A 635 24.18 3.56 -23.11
CA GLN A 635 25.22 3.95 -24.06
C GLN A 635 25.87 5.26 -23.61
N LEU A 636 27.19 5.28 -23.59
CA LEU A 636 28.01 6.40 -23.16
C LEU A 636 29.06 6.71 -24.23
N MET A 637 29.25 8.00 -24.50
CA MET A 637 30.40 8.56 -25.19
C MET A 637 31.05 9.56 -24.24
N VAL A 638 32.27 9.26 -23.81
CA VAL A 638 33.06 10.13 -22.95
C VAL A 638 34.15 10.82 -23.76
N GLY A 639 34.40 12.09 -23.47
CA GLY A 639 35.44 12.90 -24.06
C GLY A 639 36.33 13.52 -22.99
N ASN A 640 37.65 13.42 -23.17
CA ASN A 640 38.65 13.99 -22.27
C ASN A 640 39.27 15.26 -22.87
N PHE A 641 38.96 16.40 -22.29
CA PHE A 641 39.49 17.73 -22.62
C PHE A 641 40.47 18.25 -21.56
N SER A 642 40.91 17.36 -20.64
CA SER A 642 41.94 17.68 -19.65
C SER A 642 43.36 17.43 -20.23
N PRO A 643 44.40 18.03 -19.62
CA PRO A 643 45.79 17.90 -20.09
C PRO A 643 46.44 16.55 -19.74
N GLN A 644 45.74 15.66 -19.02
CA GLN A 644 46.23 14.33 -18.62
C GLN A 644 45.30 13.21 -19.15
N PRO A 645 45.81 11.98 -19.37
CA PRO A 645 44.95 10.85 -19.72
C PRO A 645 43.94 10.58 -18.59
N MET A 646 42.69 10.32 -18.97
CA MET A 646 41.59 10.12 -18.03
C MET A 646 41.21 8.65 -17.98
N GLY A 647 41.31 8.07 -16.79
CA GLY A 647 41.04 6.66 -16.50
C GLY A 647 40.32 6.50 -15.16
N GLY A 648 40.38 5.30 -14.56
CA GLY A 648 39.83 5.05 -13.23
C GLY A 648 38.30 5.15 -13.16
N TRP A 649 37.62 4.75 -14.23
CA TRP A 649 36.19 4.87 -14.42
C TRP A 649 35.41 4.03 -13.41
N ALA A 650 34.52 4.67 -12.66
CA ALA A 650 33.48 4.01 -11.89
C ALA A 650 32.17 4.78 -12.01
N ILE A 651 31.04 4.08 -11.95
CA ILE A 651 29.72 4.67 -12.12
C ILE A 651 28.80 4.19 -11.02
N GLN A 652 28.00 5.10 -10.48
CA GLN A 652 26.98 4.84 -9.48
C GLN A 652 25.70 5.56 -9.87
N PHE A 653 24.56 4.90 -9.68
CA PHE A 653 23.26 5.52 -9.89
C PHE A 653 22.59 5.82 -8.56
N ASN A 654 21.86 6.94 -8.52
CA ASN A 654 20.93 7.21 -7.45
C ASN A 654 19.66 6.38 -7.62
N LYS A 655 18.86 6.36 -6.56
CA LYS A 655 17.57 5.68 -6.58
C LYS A 655 16.63 6.36 -7.59
N SER A 656 15.93 5.58 -8.42
CA SER A 656 14.98 6.07 -9.43
C SER A 656 13.63 5.34 -9.32
N SER A 657 12.57 5.88 -9.93
CA SER A 657 11.22 5.30 -9.85
C SER A 657 11.12 3.88 -10.44
N PHE A 658 11.93 3.57 -11.47
CA PHE A 658 12.03 2.22 -12.07
C PHE A 658 13.24 1.40 -11.58
N GLY A 659 14.07 1.99 -10.72
CA GLY A 659 15.18 1.31 -10.04
C GLY A 659 16.25 0.71 -10.94
N LEU A 660 16.62 1.39 -12.03
CA LEU A 660 17.71 0.95 -12.91
C LEU A 660 19.04 0.89 -12.15
N ALA A 661 19.76 -0.24 -12.25
CA ALA A 661 21.08 -0.45 -11.68
C ALA A 661 22.04 -1.05 -12.71
N PRO A 662 23.35 -0.79 -12.60
CA PRO A 662 24.34 -1.40 -13.49
C PRO A 662 24.46 -2.90 -13.20
N ALA A 663 24.37 -3.73 -14.25
CA ALA A 663 24.52 -5.18 -14.17
C ALA A 663 25.99 -5.64 -14.09
N ALA A 664 26.91 -4.75 -14.46
CA ALA A 664 28.36 -4.98 -14.52
C ALA A 664 29.11 -3.68 -14.20
N PRO A 665 30.39 -3.74 -13.79
CA PRO A 665 31.20 -2.53 -13.65
C PRO A 665 31.43 -1.82 -15.00
N LEU A 666 31.56 -0.50 -14.96
CA LEU A 666 31.84 0.31 -16.15
C LEU A 666 33.26 0.02 -16.67
N SER A 667 33.36 -0.43 -17.92
CA SER A 667 34.64 -0.67 -18.60
C SER A 667 34.79 0.30 -19.77
N ILE A 668 35.54 1.37 -19.54
CA ILE A 668 35.95 2.34 -20.57
C ILE A 668 37.49 2.30 -20.62
N PRO A 669 38.11 2.23 -21.81
CA PRO A 669 39.57 2.36 -21.92
C PRO A 669 40.05 3.75 -21.47
N ASP A 670 41.32 3.89 -21.12
CA ASP A 670 41.89 5.20 -20.80
C ASP A 670 41.79 6.15 -21.99
N VAL A 671 41.22 7.33 -21.78
CA VAL A 671 40.92 8.29 -22.83
C VAL A 671 42.07 9.29 -22.96
N PRO A 672 42.70 9.43 -24.13
CA PRO A 672 43.84 10.32 -24.31
C PRO A 672 43.47 11.79 -24.05
N PRO A 673 44.43 12.61 -23.58
CA PRO A 673 44.20 14.03 -23.29
C PRO A 673 43.88 14.85 -24.55
N ASN A 674 43.35 16.06 -24.35
CA ASN A 674 43.14 17.07 -25.40
C ASN A 674 42.20 16.65 -26.55
N GLY A 675 41.03 16.11 -26.22
CA GLY A 675 39.94 15.83 -27.17
C GLY A 675 39.77 14.35 -27.53
N GLY A 676 40.43 13.44 -26.81
CA GLY A 676 40.20 12.00 -26.96
C GLY A 676 38.77 11.61 -26.61
N THR A 677 38.21 10.61 -27.30
CA THR A 677 36.87 10.08 -27.00
C THR A 677 36.86 8.56 -26.91
N ALA A 678 35.95 8.01 -26.10
CA ALA A 678 35.70 6.58 -26.01
C ALA A 678 34.20 6.30 -25.85
N ASN A 679 33.76 5.17 -26.41
CA ASN A 679 32.38 4.71 -26.32
C ASN A 679 32.29 3.46 -25.43
N ALA A 680 31.24 3.37 -24.63
CA ALA A 680 30.93 2.17 -23.86
C ALA A 680 29.42 1.94 -23.80
N THR A 681 29.03 0.68 -23.59
CA THR A 681 27.64 0.30 -23.32
C THR A 681 27.60 -0.49 -22.02
N LEU A 682 26.88 0.04 -21.04
CA LEU A 682 26.76 -0.55 -19.71
C LEU A 682 25.41 -1.27 -19.58
N PRO A 683 25.36 -2.59 -19.38
CA PRO A 683 24.10 -3.30 -19.21
C PRO A 683 23.40 -2.87 -17.91
N LEU A 684 22.08 -2.69 -17.96
CA LEU A 684 21.24 -2.25 -16.84
C LEU A 684 20.21 -3.31 -16.45
N VAL A 685 19.94 -3.43 -15.16
CA VAL A 685 18.85 -4.24 -14.59
C VAL A 685 17.84 -3.33 -13.90
N PRO A 686 16.53 -3.40 -14.23
CA PRO A 686 15.49 -2.65 -13.51
C PRO A 686 15.22 -3.22 -12.11
N ASN A 687 14.45 -2.49 -11.30
CA ASN A 687 13.95 -2.92 -9.97
C ASN A 687 15.00 -3.20 -8.88
N GLN A 688 16.19 -2.60 -8.96
CA GLN A 688 17.25 -2.74 -7.95
C GLN A 688 17.37 -1.48 -7.07
N LEU A 689 17.48 -0.30 -7.68
CA LEU A 689 17.71 0.98 -6.98
C LEU A 689 16.44 1.83 -6.90
N LEU A 690 15.40 1.33 -6.24
CA LEU A 690 14.09 2.01 -6.21
C LEU A 690 14.08 3.21 -5.25
N SER A 691 13.56 4.36 -5.71
CA SER A 691 13.37 5.56 -4.88
C SER A 691 12.09 5.53 -4.05
N GLY A 692 11.08 4.76 -4.48
CA GLY A 692 9.72 4.80 -3.92
C GLY A 692 8.91 6.02 -4.35
N ALA A 693 9.51 6.98 -5.07
CA ALA A 693 8.81 8.13 -5.62
C ALA A 693 8.03 7.74 -6.90
N PRO A 694 6.81 8.27 -7.11
CA PRO A 694 6.03 7.99 -8.31
C PRO A 694 6.79 8.45 -9.57
N PRO A 695 6.67 7.73 -10.71
CA PRO A 695 7.37 8.10 -11.93
C PRO A 695 6.85 9.44 -12.45
N ALA A 696 7.73 10.43 -12.58
CA ALA A 696 7.42 11.76 -13.09
C ALA A 696 8.05 11.98 -14.47
N HIS A 697 7.44 12.82 -15.30
CA HIS A 697 8.00 13.21 -16.59
C HIS A 697 8.86 14.49 -16.44
N PRO A 698 10.05 14.57 -17.08
CA PRO A 698 10.74 13.51 -17.84
C PRO A 698 11.35 12.44 -16.92
N LEU A 699 11.39 11.19 -17.40
CA LEU A 699 12.10 10.13 -16.69
C LEU A 699 13.60 10.39 -16.74
N GLY A 700 14.21 10.55 -15.57
CA GLY A 700 15.64 10.82 -15.39
C GLY A 700 16.32 9.72 -14.58
N LEU A 701 17.56 9.43 -14.94
CA LEU A 701 18.50 8.62 -14.19
C LEU A 701 19.64 9.52 -13.73
N GLU A 702 19.71 9.79 -12.43
CA GLU A 702 20.82 10.50 -11.82
C GLU A 702 22.04 9.59 -11.70
N VAL A 703 23.15 10.04 -12.28
CA VAL A 703 24.39 9.28 -12.41
C VAL A 703 25.55 10.07 -11.80
N ALA A 704 26.31 9.40 -10.93
CA ALA A 704 27.62 9.84 -10.48
C ALA A 704 28.70 9.02 -11.19
N MET A 705 29.58 9.69 -11.94
CA MET A 705 30.72 9.06 -12.60
C MET A 705 32.02 9.53 -11.99
N LYS A 706 32.77 8.60 -11.41
CA LYS A 706 34.11 8.81 -10.88
C LYS A 706 35.14 8.54 -11.97
N THR A 707 36.12 9.43 -12.02
CA THR A 707 37.32 9.34 -12.86
C THR A 707 38.55 9.43 -11.96
N ALA A 708 39.75 9.28 -12.53
CA ALA A 708 41.01 9.51 -11.84
C ALA A 708 41.18 10.95 -11.36
N THR A 709 40.47 11.92 -11.96
CA THR A 709 40.59 13.35 -11.66
C THR A 709 39.49 13.85 -10.72
N ASP A 710 38.22 13.47 -10.94
CA ASP A 710 37.08 13.94 -10.14
C ASP A 710 35.86 13.03 -10.20
N ILE A 711 34.81 13.40 -9.44
CA ILE A 711 33.47 12.84 -9.50
C ILE A 711 32.53 13.84 -10.16
N PHE A 712 31.82 13.40 -11.20
CA PHE A 712 30.88 14.22 -11.97
C PHE A 712 29.45 13.69 -11.82
N TYR A 713 28.50 14.60 -11.60
CA TYR A 713 27.09 14.27 -11.48
C TYR A 713 26.33 14.79 -12.70
N PHE A 714 25.50 13.94 -13.31
CA PHE A 714 24.65 14.32 -14.44
C PHE A 714 23.38 13.47 -14.46
N ASN A 715 22.35 13.95 -15.17
CA ASN A 715 21.08 13.26 -15.32
C ASN A 715 20.92 12.75 -16.76
N VAL A 716 20.57 11.48 -16.92
CA VAL A 716 20.32 10.84 -18.22
C VAL A 716 18.82 10.64 -18.38
N SER A 717 18.21 11.32 -19.35
CA SER A 717 16.79 11.12 -19.65
C SER A 717 16.57 9.84 -20.46
N TYR A 718 15.45 9.14 -20.21
CA TYR A 718 15.08 7.92 -20.94
C TYR A 718 13.57 7.81 -21.17
N ASP A 719 13.18 6.94 -22.10
CA ASP A 719 11.77 6.75 -22.47
C ASP A 719 11.18 5.48 -21.82
N LEU A 720 9.85 5.44 -21.73
CA LEU A 720 9.12 4.31 -21.13
C LEU A 720 9.44 2.98 -21.82
N SER A 721 9.81 2.99 -23.11
CA SER A 721 10.21 1.78 -23.86
C SER A 721 11.36 1.00 -23.23
N ALA A 722 12.22 1.65 -22.44
CA ALA A 722 13.32 0.98 -21.76
C ALA A 722 12.83 0.07 -20.62
N VAL A 723 11.69 0.37 -20.00
CA VAL A 723 11.20 -0.29 -18.78
C VAL A 723 9.92 -1.12 -18.99
N LEU A 724 9.44 -1.24 -20.23
CA LEU A 724 8.34 -2.14 -20.57
C LEU A 724 8.81 -3.61 -20.52
N SER A 725 7.95 -4.46 -19.95
CA SER A 725 8.19 -5.90 -19.79
C SER A 725 7.82 -6.67 -21.05
N GLU A 726 8.51 -7.79 -21.30
CA GLU A 726 8.33 -8.59 -22.52
C GLU A 726 7.08 -9.48 -22.47
N ASP A 727 6.68 -9.92 -21.28
CA ASP A 727 5.58 -10.88 -21.05
C ASP A 727 4.21 -10.21 -20.88
N ASN A 728 3.61 -9.79 -22.00
CA ASN A 728 2.32 -9.08 -22.03
C ASN A 728 1.23 -9.77 -22.87
N SER A 729 1.30 -11.07 -23.11
CA SER A 729 0.20 -11.78 -23.78
C SER A 729 -1.04 -11.80 -22.87
N MET A 730 -2.10 -11.08 -23.27
CA MET A 730 -3.39 -11.04 -22.58
C MET A 730 -4.50 -11.48 -23.55
N SER A 731 -5.50 -12.22 -23.06
CA SER A 731 -6.68 -12.60 -23.85
C SER A 731 -7.65 -11.42 -23.99
N SER A 732 -8.42 -11.39 -25.07
CA SER A 732 -9.45 -10.36 -25.31
C SER A 732 -10.46 -10.25 -24.16
N ASP A 733 -10.86 -11.37 -23.57
CA ASP A 733 -11.81 -11.41 -22.45
C ASP A 733 -11.22 -10.82 -21.16
N ALA A 734 -9.94 -11.07 -20.90
CA ALA A 734 -9.24 -10.51 -19.74
C ALA A 734 -9.06 -8.99 -19.89
N PHE A 735 -8.72 -8.52 -21.10
CA PHE A 735 -8.65 -7.10 -21.41
C PHE A 735 -10.01 -6.42 -21.23
N GLY A 736 -11.09 -7.01 -21.75
CA GLY A 736 -12.44 -6.45 -21.63
C GLY A 736 -12.89 -6.28 -20.18
N LYS A 737 -12.65 -7.30 -19.33
CA LYS A 737 -12.95 -7.24 -17.89
C LYS A 737 -12.12 -6.17 -17.18
N ALA A 738 -10.82 -6.10 -17.45
CA ALA A 738 -9.94 -5.09 -16.85
C ALA A 738 -10.31 -3.67 -17.29
N TRP A 739 -10.57 -3.47 -18.58
CA TRP A 739 -10.96 -2.18 -19.15
C TRP A 739 -12.30 -1.64 -18.62
N GLN A 740 -13.25 -2.54 -18.33
CA GLN A 740 -14.54 -2.17 -17.71
C GLN A 740 -14.42 -1.93 -16.20
N ALA A 741 -13.52 -2.65 -15.51
CA ALA A 741 -13.30 -2.50 -14.08
C ALA A 741 -12.63 -1.15 -13.73
N THR A 742 -11.80 -0.59 -14.62
CA THR A 742 -11.15 0.70 -14.36
C THR A 742 -12.13 1.88 -14.51
N PRO A 743 -12.33 2.71 -13.48
CA PRO A 743 -13.18 3.90 -13.52
C PRO A 743 -12.80 4.86 -14.66
N ASN A 744 -13.80 5.55 -15.22
CA ASN A 744 -13.59 6.48 -16.34
C ASN A 744 -12.70 7.69 -15.98
N GLU A 745 -12.61 8.06 -14.70
CA GLU A 745 -11.75 9.14 -14.21
C GLU A 745 -10.25 8.81 -14.34
N LEU A 746 -9.90 7.52 -14.37
CA LEU A 746 -8.52 7.04 -14.55
C LEU A 746 -8.16 6.78 -16.03
N LYS A 747 -9.04 7.17 -16.96
CA LYS A 747 -8.82 7.03 -18.42
C LYS A 747 -8.40 8.36 -19.02
N LEU A 748 -7.13 8.50 -19.34
CA LEU A 748 -6.60 9.66 -20.05
C LEU A 748 -7.01 9.57 -21.52
N ARG A 749 -7.79 10.55 -22.01
CA ARG A 749 -8.16 10.67 -23.43
C ARG A 749 -7.35 11.78 -24.08
N SER A 750 -6.77 11.49 -25.23
CA SER A 750 -5.97 12.45 -26.01
C SER A 750 -6.32 12.35 -27.48
N MET A 751 -6.49 13.51 -28.11
CA MET A 751 -6.68 13.65 -29.55
C MET A 751 -5.38 14.20 -30.15
N GLY A 752 -4.97 13.66 -31.30
CA GLY A 752 -3.74 14.10 -31.97
C GLY A 752 -3.76 13.86 -33.46
N GLN A 753 -2.71 14.31 -34.13
CA GLN A 753 -2.53 14.16 -35.58
C GLN A 753 -1.15 13.58 -35.90
N MET A 754 -1.10 12.53 -36.70
CA MET A 754 0.15 11.94 -37.20
C MET A 754 0.74 12.78 -38.34
N ALA A 755 2.07 12.77 -38.45
CA ALA A 755 2.79 13.45 -39.54
C ALA A 755 2.49 12.86 -40.94
N ALA A 756 2.11 11.59 -41.03
CA ALA A 756 1.72 10.92 -42.27
C ALA A 756 0.68 9.83 -41.99
N LYS A 757 -0.10 9.45 -43.00
CA LYS A 757 -1.03 8.31 -42.91
C LYS A 757 -0.23 7.00 -42.84
N VAL A 758 -0.47 6.20 -41.81
CA VAL A 758 0.18 4.90 -41.60
C VAL A 758 -0.91 3.83 -41.51
N SER A 759 -0.68 2.65 -42.09
CA SER A 759 -1.64 1.54 -41.98
C SER A 759 -1.70 0.99 -40.56
N VAL A 760 -2.86 0.44 -40.19
CA VAL A 760 -3.10 -0.16 -38.87
C VAL A 760 -2.06 -1.25 -38.56
N ASP A 761 -1.71 -2.08 -39.55
CA ASP A 761 -0.70 -3.14 -39.42
C ASP A 761 0.71 -2.59 -39.16
N MET A 762 1.08 -1.49 -39.81
CA MET A 762 2.38 -0.84 -39.57
C MET A 762 2.46 -0.21 -38.18
N VAL A 763 1.36 0.36 -37.69
CA VAL A 763 1.25 0.89 -36.32
C VAL A 763 1.38 -0.25 -35.30
N ALA A 764 0.65 -1.34 -35.51
CA ALA A 764 0.70 -2.54 -34.68
C ALA A 764 2.11 -3.14 -34.63
N GLN A 765 2.77 -3.30 -35.78
CA GLN A 765 4.13 -3.85 -35.86
C GLN A 765 5.15 -2.94 -35.15
N ARG A 766 5.00 -1.60 -35.29
CA ARG A 766 5.90 -0.62 -34.67
C ARG A 766 5.75 -0.58 -33.16
N LEU A 767 4.54 -0.60 -32.62
CA LEU A 767 4.30 -0.65 -31.17
C LEU A 767 4.72 -1.99 -30.57
N ARG A 768 4.54 -3.10 -31.30
CA ARG A 768 5.02 -4.43 -30.90
C ARG A 768 6.53 -4.49 -30.75
N SER A 769 7.27 -3.74 -31.56
CA SER A 769 8.73 -3.67 -31.45
C SER A 769 9.21 -3.00 -30.14
N TYR A 770 8.32 -2.28 -29.44
CA TYR A 770 8.57 -1.67 -28.14
C TYR A 770 7.76 -2.35 -27.01
N HIS A 771 7.40 -3.63 -27.15
CA HIS A 771 6.68 -4.44 -26.14
C HIS A 771 5.27 -3.96 -25.76
N SER A 772 4.62 -3.22 -26.66
CA SER A 772 3.19 -2.94 -26.61
C SER A 772 2.46 -3.89 -27.57
N TYR A 773 1.64 -4.78 -27.03
CA TYR A 773 1.04 -5.87 -27.81
C TYR A 773 -0.42 -5.59 -28.13
N VAL A 774 -0.80 -5.79 -29.40
CA VAL A 774 -2.20 -5.71 -29.84
C VAL A 774 -2.96 -6.92 -29.33
N VAL A 775 -4.02 -6.67 -28.58
CA VAL A 775 -4.93 -7.69 -28.04
C VAL A 775 -6.12 -7.92 -28.99
N LEU A 776 -6.67 -6.84 -29.53
CA LEU A 776 -7.83 -6.88 -30.42
C LEU A 776 -7.77 -5.72 -31.42
N GLN A 777 -8.21 -5.98 -32.65
CA GLN A 777 -8.46 -4.95 -33.66
C GLN A 777 -9.95 -4.98 -34.00
N ARG A 778 -10.60 -3.81 -33.99
CA ARG A 778 -12.01 -3.67 -34.32
C ARG A 778 -12.21 -2.56 -35.34
N GLU A 779 -12.84 -2.91 -36.45
CA GLU A 779 -13.30 -1.96 -37.45
C GLU A 779 -14.68 -1.44 -37.04
N ALA A 780 -14.81 -0.15 -36.78
CA ALA A 780 -16.09 0.46 -36.36
C ALA A 780 -16.57 1.48 -37.42
N PRO A 781 -17.83 1.38 -37.89
CA PRO A 781 -18.43 2.42 -38.73
C PRO A 781 -18.78 3.67 -37.88
N PRO A 782 -18.56 4.90 -38.35
CA PRO A 782 -18.03 5.31 -39.66
C PRO A 782 -16.54 5.70 -39.57
N ASP A 783 -15.69 5.08 -40.42
CA ASP A 783 -14.31 5.48 -40.73
C ASP A 783 -13.24 5.49 -39.61
N VAL A 784 -13.40 4.71 -38.53
CA VAL A 784 -12.35 4.57 -37.49
C VAL A 784 -11.98 3.11 -37.24
N ASP A 785 -10.67 2.83 -37.28
CA ASP A 785 -10.08 1.55 -36.89
C ASP A 785 -9.57 1.62 -35.45
N TYR A 786 -10.09 0.77 -34.56
CA TYR A 786 -9.67 0.69 -33.17
C TYR A 786 -8.67 -0.44 -32.95
N LEU A 787 -7.53 -0.09 -32.35
CA LEU A 787 -6.52 -1.02 -31.84
C LEU A 787 -6.54 -1.02 -30.32
N TYR A 788 -6.76 -2.19 -29.73
CA TYR A 788 -6.65 -2.41 -28.29
C TYR A 788 -5.27 -2.98 -27.97
N LEU A 789 -4.52 -2.27 -27.14
CA LEU A 789 -3.12 -2.54 -26.82
C LEU A 789 -2.97 -2.77 -25.32
N ALA A 790 -2.13 -3.75 -24.96
CA ALA A 790 -1.73 -4.00 -23.59
C ALA A 790 -0.21 -3.93 -23.46
N ALA A 791 0.24 -3.24 -22.42
CA ALA A 791 1.64 -3.19 -22.01
C ALA A 791 1.71 -3.38 -20.48
N SER A 792 2.86 -3.76 -19.97
CA SER A 792 3.10 -3.74 -18.52
C SER A 792 4.53 -3.34 -18.19
N THR A 793 4.69 -2.81 -17.00
CA THR A 793 5.98 -2.51 -16.40
C THR A 793 6.00 -3.04 -14.97
N GLN A 794 7.18 -3.19 -14.39
CA GLN A 794 7.33 -3.60 -13.00
C GLN A 794 7.88 -2.43 -12.19
N ILE A 795 7.20 -2.10 -11.09
CA ILE A 795 7.63 -1.11 -10.11
C ILE A 795 7.55 -1.77 -8.74
N ALA A 796 8.64 -1.78 -7.97
CA ALA A 796 8.67 -2.31 -6.60
C ALA A 796 8.08 -3.73 -6.45
N ASN A 797 8.40 -4.62 -7.41
CA ASN A 797 7.92 -6.01 -7.49
C ASN A 797 6.41 -6.17 -7.78
N ALA A 798 5.67 -5.09 -8.07
CA ALA A 798 4.30 -5.13 -8.56
C ALA A 798 4.27 -4.97 -10.09
N LYS A 799 3.50 -5.83 -10.77
CA LYS A 799 3.25 -5.72 -12.22
C LYS A 799 2.17 -4.65 -12.44
N MET A 800 2.57 -3.51 -13.00
CA MET A 800 1.66 -2.43 -13.39
C MET A 800 1.23 -2.63 -14.84
N ALA A 801 -0.07 -2.86 -15.05
CA ALA A 801 -0.65 -3.03 -16.37
C ALA A 801 -1.08 -1.67 -16.95
N ILE A 802 -0.83 -1.48 -18.24
CA ILE A 802 -1.23 -0.32 -19.02
C ILE A 802 -2.13 -0.83 -20.15
N TYR A 803 -3.35 -0.33 -20.19
CA TYR A 803 -4.33 -0.63 -21.21
C TYR A 803 -4.52 0.58 -22.12
N CYS A 804 -4.66 0.34 -23.41
CA CYS A 804 -4.76 1.40 -24.38
C CYS A 804 -5.77 1.06 -25.47
N GLU A 805 -6.62 2.02 -25.81
CA GLU A 805 -7.48 2.03 -27.00
C GLU A 805 -6.96 3.13 -27.93
N LEU A 806 -6.59 2.76 -29.15
CA LEU A 806 -6.07 3.64 -30.18
C LEU A 806 -7.02 3.64 -31.38
N GLY A 807 -7.76 4.72 -31.57
CA GLY A 807 -8.61 4.94 -32.74
C GLY A 807 -7.85 5.69 -33.83
N LEU A 808 -7.76 5.09 -35.02
CA LEU A 808 -7.12 5.67 -36.21
C LEU A 808 -8.21 6.01 -37.25
N GLN A 809 -8.26 7.26 -37.70
CA GLN A 809 -9.21 7.65 -38.76
C GLN A 809 -8.74 7.13 -40.13
N ARG A 810 -9.66 6.57 -40.92
CA ARG A 810 -9.35 6.03 -42.27
C ARG A 810 -9.14 7.13 -43.31
N THR A 811 -9.84 8.26 -43.17
CA THR A 811 -9.86 9.37 -44.13
C THR A 811 -8.87 10.49 -43.80
N SER A 812 -8.45 10.62 -42.54
CA SER A 812 -7.54 11.67 -42.07
C SER A 812 -6.39 11.09 -41.24
N ALA A 813 -5.34 11.88 -40.96
CA ALA A 813 -4.25 11.48 -40.06
C ALA A 813 -4.60 11.66 -38.56
N GLY A 814 -5.88 11.78 -38.23
CA GLY A 814 -6.39 11.95 -36.87
C GLY A 814 -6.28 10.67 -36.04
N VAL A 815 -5.85 10.84 -34.80
CA VAL A 815 -5.65 9.75 -33.83
C VAL A 815 -6.35 10.11 -32.53
N GLN A 816 -7.11 9.14 -32.00
CA GLN A 816 -7.67 9.19 -30.66
C GLN A 816 -6.98 8.13 -29.80
N LEU A 817 -6.40 8.53 -28.69
CA LEU A 817 -5.76 7.65 -27.72
C LEU A 817 -6.52 7.69 -26.40
N VAL A 818 -6.86 6.53 -25.86
CA VAL A 818 -7.37 6.39 -24.49
C VAL A 818 -6.43 5.46 -23.76
N VAL A 819 -5.83 5.91 -22.67
CA VAL A 819 -4.91 5.11 -21.85
C VAL A 819 -5.47 4.97 -20.45
N SER A 820 -5.36 3.76 -19.90
CA SER A 820 -5.83 3.43 -18.55
C SER A 820 -4.80 2.57 -17.83
N SER A 821 -4.60 2.85 -16.55
CA SER A 821 -3.65 2.15 -15.68
C SER A 821 -4.07 2.39 -14.23
N ASP A 822 -3.81 1.41 -13.36
CA ASP A 822 -4.02 1.55 -11.91
C ASP A 822 -3.06 2.57 -11.28
N ALA A 823 -1.98 2.90 -11.99
CA ALA A 823 -1.07 4.02 -11.68
C ALA A 823 -1.31 5.17 -12.67
N PRO A 824 -1.94 6.29 -12.25
CA PRO A 824 -2.27 7.44 -13.11
C PRO A 824 -1.04 8.09 -13.76
N GLN A 825 0.13 8.05 -13.10
CA GLN A 825 1.35 8.65 -13.64
C GLN A 825 1.86 7.92 -14.90
N LEU A 826 1.55 6.62 -15.03
CA LEU A 826 1.91 5.83 -16.21
C LEU A 826 1.06 6.18 -17.44
N THR A 827 -0.18 6.69 -17.26
CA THR A 827 -1.03 7.01 -18.41
C THR A 827 -0.46 8.17 -19.22
N THR A 828 0.06 9.21 -18.55
CA THR A 828 0.70 10.36 -19.19
C THR A 828 2.02 9.97 -19.87
N LEU A 829 2.85 9.18 -19.20
CA LEU A 829 4.12 8.69 -19.76
C LEU A 829 3.90 7.80 -20.98
N TYR A 830 2.87 6.95 -20.95
CA TYR A 830 2.53 6.09 -22.07
C TYR A 830 1.95 6.86 -23.25
N GLN A 831 1.16 7.93 -23.01
CA GLN A 831 0.66 8.82 -24.05
C GLN A 831 1.79 9.53 -24.79
N GLN A 832 2.79 10.04 -24.08
CA GLN A 832 3.98 10.64 -24.68
C GLN A 832 4.80 9.63 -25.47
N PHE A 833 5.02 8.43 -24.91
CA PHE A 833 5.70 7.34 -25.59
C PHE A 833 5.02 6.98 -26.93
N VAL A 834 3.69 6.83 -26.95
CA VAL A 834 2.94 6.59 -28.19
C VAL A 834 3.09 7.77 -29.16
N GLY A 835 3.11 9.00 -28.62
CA GLY A 835 3.38 10.22 -29.38
C GLY A 835 4.74 10.21 -30.10
N GLU A 836 5.80 9.83 -29.41
CA GLU A 836 7.16 9.75 -29.96
C GLU A 836 7.32 8.60 -30.96
N VAL A 837 6.78 7.41 -30.65
CA VAL A 837 6.86 6.24 -31.52
C VAL A 837 6.13 6.48 -32.84
N LEU A 838 4.95 7.08 -32.79
CA LEU A 838 4.08 7.31 -33.96
C LEU A 838 4.22 8.72 -34.56
N ARG A 839 5.06 9.58 -33.97
CA ARG A 839 5.22 11.00 -34.35
C ARG A 839 3.87 11.74 -34.41
N ILE A 840 3.08 11.59 -33.34
CA ILE A 840 1.78 12.26 -33.17
C ILE A 840 2.02 13.60 -32.48
N ARG A 841 1.38 14.66 -32.99
CA ARG A 841 1.22 15.92 -32.26
C ARG A 841 -0.12 15.89 -31.53
N TRP A 842 -0.10 15.89 -30.21
CA TRP A 842 -1.31 15.90 -29.39
C TRP A 842 -1.89 17.32 -29.32
N GLN A 843 -3.21 17.44 -29.25
CA GLN A 843 -3.87 18.73 -29.06
C GLN A 843 -3.73 19.16 -27.59
N GLY A 844 -3.15 20.34 -27.34
CA GLY A 844 -2.96 20.89 -25.98
C GLY A 844 -1.58 20.65 -25.35
N THR A 845 -0.63 20.07 -26.09
CA THR A 845 0.81 19.98 -25.77
C THR A 845 1.62 20.66 -26.86
#